data_AF-A0A5C7AMC9-F1
#
_entry.id   AF-A0A5C7AMC9-F1
#
_cell.length_a   1.000
_cell.length_b   1.000
_cell.length_c   1.000
_cell.angle_alpha   90.00
_cell.angle_beta   90.00
_cell.angle_gamma   90.00
#
_symmetry.space_group_name_H-M   'P 1'
#
loop_
_entity.id
_entity.type
_entity.pdbx_description
1 polymer ?
#
loop_
_entity_poly.entity_id
_entity_poly.type
_entity_poly.pdbx_seq_one_letter_code
_entity_poly.pdbx_strand_id
1 'polypeptide(L)'
;MQSFETEIENPVVQKDIIELAKKIELFHNGKIDEEKFRSLRLARGVYGQRQEGVQMIRIKVPYGKLKSNQLRRIADVSDEYSRGRLHITTRQDIQIHYVDLNRTPELWAELEKDEVTVREACGNVVRNVTASETAGIDVNEPFDVSPYADALYKFFLRNPICQEMGRKFKVSFSSSNADTGLSYLHDIGYIAKEKNGVRGFKVMVAGGLGSQPRHADVLYDFVETDKIIPIMEGVLRIFDRYGERKSRAKARMKFLVKDIGLEAFKELIDNEQKAIEFKSVPIDANAYVASKPVQVEAPKVEIKNEEAFNLWKSTNLIPQKQAGYVAIGIKVLLGDFYTDKARLLAKLVDNYAAGEVRLTLRQNIVIPFVKEELVPFFYQELEKLGFVEAGYNKAVDITACPGTDTCNLGIASSTGIAEELERVIKTEYPQYLKNEDLVIKISGCMNACGQHNMANIGFQGMTVRTPDKLVAPALQVLLGGGNQGDGNATFADKVVKVPSRRGPEALRRILNDYEANANGKQFVEYYLEKGQKYFYDFLQDLQDATNLTELDFIDWGTEEKYVKAIGVGECAGVVIDLIATLFFESEEKIDNAKESFENEVYSGAIYLAYQSFVNSAKALLLAENKKTNTHAGIISQFDEVFVESEKINLGASFSDIIYQINKNAPSKEFAINYIASAEKFLAAVRAFREAEQTKTA
;
A
#
# COMPACT_ATOMS: atom_id res chain seq x y z
N MET A 1 11.16 -21.78 19.96
CA MET A 1 11.69 -21.35 18.65
C MET A 1 11.93 -22.47 17.62
N GLN A 2 11.99 -23.78 17.95
CA GLN A 2 12.18 -24.84 16.92
C GLN A 2 10.91 -25.62 16.53
N SER A 3 9.77 -25.46 17.22
CA SER A 3 8.59 -26.32 16.99
C SER A 3 7.82 -26.03 15.69
N PHE A 4 7.95 -24.83 15.10
CA PHE A 4 7.22 -24.49 13.87
C PHE A 4 7.91 -24.97 12.59
N GLU A 5 9.19 -25.36 12.66
CA GLU A 5 9.99 -25.69 11.45
C GLU A 5 9.45 -26.93 10.73
N THR A 6 8.80 -27.85 11.44
CA THR A 6 8.32 -29.13 10.90
C THR A 6 6.94 -29.07 10.24
N GLU A 7 6.22 -27.94 10.32
CA GLU A 7 4.82 -27.83 9.88
C GLU A 7 4.62 -26.99 8.60
N ILE A 8 5.69 -26.40 8.04
CA ILE A 8 5.61 -25.54 6.86
C ILE A 8 5.89 -26.35 5.59
N GLU A 9 4.91 -26.46 4.70
CA GLU A 9 5.02 -27.24 3.46
C GLU A 9 5.86 -26.53 2.38
N ASN A 10 5.91 -25.19 2.38
CA ASN A 10 6.65 -24.41 1.39
C ASN A 10 8.08 -24.08 1.85
N PRO A 11 9.13 -24.65 1.22
CA PRO A 11 10.52 -24.46 1.66
C PRO A 11 11.02 -23.02 1.53
N VAL A 12 10.49 -22.25 0.58
CA VAL A 12 10.85 -20.83 0.40
C VAL A 12 10.31 -19.99 1.55
N VAL A 13 9.08 -20.26 1.98
CA VAL A 13 8.44 -19.59 3.12
C VAL A 13 9.14 -19.96 4.42
N GLN A 14 9.47 -21.24 4.60
CA GLN A 14 10.23 -21.73 5.74
C GLN A 14 11.58 -21.00 5.87
N LYS A 15 12.31 -20.81 4.75
CA LYS A 15 13.57 -20.05 4.71
C LYS A 15 13.37 -18.61 5.17
N ASP A 16 12.36 -17.91 4.67
CA ASP A 16 12.04 -16.53 5.05
C ASP A 16 11.77 -16.37 6.56
N ILE A 17 11.04 -17.33 7.15
CA ILE A 17 10.66 -17.34 8.58
C ILE A 17 11.87 -17.62 9.46
N ILE A 18 12.68 -18.63 9.10
CA ILE A 18 13.93 -18.96 9.80
C ILE A 18 14.90 -17.77 9.74
N GLU A 19 15.00 -17.11 8.59
CA GLU A 19 15.82 -15.91 8.45
C GLU A 19 15.34 -14.79 9.38
N LEU A 20 14.02 -14.54 9.45
CA LEU A 20 13.46 -13.56 10.38
C LEU A 20 13.83 -13.88 11.83
N ALA A 21 13.64 -15.13 12.26
CA ALA A 21 13.97 -15.59 13.60
C ALA A 21 15.46 -15.36 13.93
N LYS A 22 16.36 -15.78 13.03
CA LYS A 22 17.82 -15.56 13.18
C LYS A 22 18.17 -14.08 13.29
N LYS A 23 17.56 -13.23 12.47
CA LYS A 23 17.86 -11.78 12.45
C LYS A 23 17.30 -11.07 13.68
N ILE A 24 16.18 -11.54 14.26
CA ILE A 24 15.68 -11.10 15.57
C ILE A 24 16.69 -11.46 16.68
N GLU A 25 17.21 -12.69 16.69
CA GLU A 25 18.21 -13.12 17.68
C GLU A 25 19.51 -12.30 17.58
N LEU A 26 19.99 -12.04 16.36
CA LEU A 26 21.15 -11.18 16.13
C LEU A 26 20.88 -9.75 16.62
N PHE A 27 19.66 -9.23 16.47
CA PHE A 27 19.29 -7.89 16.92
C PHE A 27 19.33 -7.77 18.43
N HIS A 28 18.76 -8.73 19.16
CA HIS A 28 18.84 -8.76 20.63
C HIS A 28 20.26 -8.85 21.16
N ASN A 29 21.14 -9.53 20.43
CA ASN A 29 22.56 -9.65 20.77
C ASN A 29 23.41 -8.46 20.31
N GLY A 30 22.82 -7.41 19.74
CA GLY A 30 23.54 -6.23 19.23
C GLY A 30 24.46 -6.54 18.04
N LYS A 31 24.23 -7.65 17.32
CA LYS A 31 25.06 -8.13 16.19
C LYS A 31 24.55 -7.68 14.82
N ILE A 32 23.39 -7.03 14.76
CA ILE A 32 22.85 -6.42 13.53
C ILE A 32 22.40 -5.00 13.83
N ASP A 33 22.69 -4.11 12.89
CA ASP A 33 22.26 -2.72 12.94
C ASP A 33 20.73 -2.58 12.93
N GLU A 34 20.22 -1.56 13.63
CA GLU A 34 18.78 -1.31 13.77
C GLU A 34 18.11 -1.01 12.43
N GLU A 35 18.74 -0.21 11.55
CA GLU A 35 18.15 0.11 10.25
C GLU A 35 18.12 -1.12 9.34
N LYS A 36 19.19 -1.92 9.34
CA LYS A 36 19.21 -3.17 8.57
C LYS A 36 18.13 -4.13 9.04
N PHE A 37 18.04 -4.35 10.35
CA PHE A 37 16.99 -5.18 10.94
C PHE A 37 15.59 -4.67 10.62
N ARG A 38 15.39 -3.34 10.73
CA ARG A 38 14.14 -2.68 10.40
C ARG A 38 13.75 -2.85 8.93
N SER A 39 14.68 -2.66 7.99
CA SER A 39 14.42 -2.91 6.57
C SER A 39 13.94 -4.34 6.32
N LEU A 40 14.63 -5.31 6.93
CA LEU A 40 14.35 -6.74 6.83
C LEU A 40 12.95 -7.10 7.37
N ARG A 41 12.63 -6.68 8.59
CA ARG A 41 11.34 -7.00 9.22
C ARG A 41 10.17 -6.27 8.56
N LEU A 42 10.40 -5.04 8.06
CA LEU A 42 9.39 -4.30 7.29
C LEU A 42 9.03 -5.05 5.99
N ALA A 43 10.01 -5.61 5.28
CA ALA A 43 9.76 -6.44 4.11
C ALA A 43 9.01 -7.76 4.43
N ARG A 44 8.82 -8.08 5.71
CA ARG A 44 8.07 -9.22 6.24
C ARG A 44 6.82 -8.78 7.02
N GLY A 45 6.34 -7.57 6.75
CA GLY A 45 5.08 -7.07 7.31
C GLY A 45 5.13 -6.64 8.77
N VAL A 46 6.29 -6.69 9.44
CA VAL A 46 6.47 -6.35 10.85
C VAL A 46 6.88 -4.88 10.99
N TYR A 47 5.99 -4.07 11.55
CA TYR A 47 6.12 -2.62 11.67
C TYR A 47 5.97 -2.22 13.14
N GLY A 48 6.90 -1.48 13.73
CA GLY A 48 6.77 -0.98 15.09
C GLY A 48 5.73 0.13 15.18
N GLN A 49 4.94 0.05 16.23
CA GLN A 49 3.84 0.98 16.49
C GLN A 49 4.26 2.05 17.49
N ARG A 50 3.32 2.92 17.86
CA ARG A 50 3.53 4.01 18.83
C ARG A 50 3.88 3.52 20.22
N GLN A 51 3.35 2.38 20.61
CA GLN A 51 3.62 1.74 21.89
C GLN A 51 4.92 0.93 21.83
N GLU A 52 5.76 1.07 22.86
CA GLU A 52 7.05 0.39 22.95
C GLU A 52 6.91 -1.13 23.14
N GLY A 53 7.90 -1.89 22.67
CA GLY A 53 7.98 -3.34 22.85
C GLY A 53 7.04 -4.18 21.98
N VAL A 54 6.15 -3.55 21.20
CA VAL A 54 5.15 -4.24 20.39
C VAL A 54 5.13 -3.80 18.93
N GLN A 55 4.59 -4.65 18.07
CA GLN A 55 4.56 -4.48 16.62
C GLN A 55 3.12 -4.52 16.08
N MET A 56 2.90 -3.75 15.03
CA MET A 56 1.83 -3.95 14.06
C MET A 56 2.29 -4.93 12.99
N ILE A 57 1.46 -5.93 12.71
CA ILE A 57 1.67 -6.89 11.63
C ILE A 57 0.67 -6.60 10.53
N ARG A 58 1.18 -6.37 9.32
CA ARG A 58 0.34 -6.22 8.13
C ARG A 58 0.30 -7.53 7.35
N ILE A 59 -0.90 -8.06 7.22
CA ILE A 59 -1.23 -9.26 6.47
C ILE A 59 -1.59 -8.84 5.04
N LYS A 60 -0.84 -9.33 4.06
CA LYS A 60 -1.02 -8.98 2.64
C LYS A 60 -2.21 -9.78 2.11
N VAL A 61 -3.22 -9.08 1.61
CA VAL A 61 -4.43 -9.71 1.04
C VAL A 61 -4.54 -9.32 -0.43
N PRO A 62 -3.95 -10.12 -1.35
CA PRO A 62 -3.93 -9.83 -2.78
C PRO A 62 -5.32 -9.47 -3.28
N TYR A 63 -5.41 -8.31 -3.95
CA TYR A 63 -6.62 -7.75 -4.55
C TYR A 63 -7.86 -7.74 -3.63
N GLY A 64 -7.62 -7.77 -2.31
CA GLY A 64 -8.63 -7.72 -1.26
C GLY A 64 -9.46 -8.98 -1.05
N LYS A 65 -9.24 -10.07 -1.79
CA LYS A 65 -10.06 -11.29 -1.67
C LYS A 65 -9.54 -12.19 -0.55
N LEU A 66 -10.43 -12.61 0.35
CA LEU A 66 -10.18 -13.62 1.38
C LEU A 66 -11.16 -14.77 1.24
N LYS A 67 -10.66 -16.00 1.31
CA LYS A 67 -11.51 -17.17 1.56
C LYS A 67 -11.90 -17.23 3.03
N SER A 68 -13.02 -17.87 3.34
CA SER A 68 -13.49 -18.01 4.72
C SER A 68 -12.51 -18.74 5.64
N ASN A 69 -11.75 -19.73 5.13
CA ASN A 69 -10.70 -20.40 5.91
C ASN A 69 -9.55 -19.43 6.25
N GLN A 70 -9.14 -18.58 5.32
CA GLN A 70 -8.13 -17.55 5.55
C GLN A 70 -8.60 -16.53 6.59
N LEU A 71 -9.86 -16.11 6.54
CA LEU A 71 -10.41 -15.21 7.56
C LEU A 71 -10.43 -15.85 8.95
N ARG A 72 -10.78 -17.15 9.05
CA ARG A 72 -10.68 -17.91 10.31
C ARG A 72 -9.24 -18.01 10.80
N ARG A 73 -8.29 -18.31 9.91
CA ARG A 73 -6.85 -18.36 10.25
C ARG A 73 -6.36 -17.03 10.82
N ILE A 74 -6.68 -15.93 10.17
CA ILE A 74 -6.32 -14.58 10.63
C ILE A 74 -6.94 -14.29 12.00
N ALA A 75 -8.17 -14.76 12.24
CA ALA A 75 -8.81 -14.61 13.54
C ALA A 75 -8.11 -15.42 14.64
N ASP A 76 -7.76 -16.68 14.38
CA ASP A 76 -7.05 -17.54 15.33
C ASP A 76 -5.67 -16.95 15.69
N VAL A 77 -4.96 -16.45 14.68
CA VAL A 77 -3.69 -15.74 14.87
C VAL A 77 -3.86 -14.44 15.67
N SER A 78 -4.92 -13.68 15.42
CA SER A 78 -5.15 -12.42 16.13
C SER A 78 -5.52 -12.63 17.61
N ASP A 79 -6.20 -13.72 17.94
CA ASP A 79 -6.51 -14.06 19.34
C ASP A 79 -5.26 -14.56 20.09
N GLU A 80 -4.41 -15.36 19.45
CA GLU A 80 -3.22 -15.95 20.08
C GLU A 80 -2.05 -14.97 20.24
N TYR A 81 -1.81 -14.14 19.22
CA TYR A 81 -0.61 -13.29 19.16
C TYR A 81 -0.90 -11.80 19.29
N SER A 82 -2.17 -11.40 19.29
CA SER A 82 -2.61 -9.99 19.30
C SER A 82 -3.75 -9.81 20.32
N ARG A 83 -4.75 -8.97 20.00
CA ARG A 83 -5.87 -8.60 20.89
C ARG A 83 -7.24 -8.87 20.27
N GLY A 84 -7.31 -9.74 19.26
CA GLY A 84 -8.57 -10.06 18.56
C GLY A 84 -9.16 -8.92 17.70
N ARG A 85 -8.44 -7.81 17.49
CA ARG A 85 -8.88 -6.71 16.61
C ARG A 85 -8.26 -6.84 15.22
N LEU A 86 -9.11 -6.81 14.20
CA LEU A 86 -8.74 -6.83 12.78
C LEU A 86 -9.04 -5.47 12.16
N HIS A 87 -8.01 -4.79 11.63
CA HIS A 87 -8.14 -3.49 10.99
C HIS A 87 -7.99 -3.59 9.47
N ILE A 88 -9.04 -3.23 8.72
CA ILE A 88 -9.05 -3.17 7.26
C ILE A 88 -8.35 -1.89 6.79
N THR A 89 -7.43 -2.03 5.86
CA THR A 89 -6.64 -0.90 5.36
C THR A 89 -7.18 -0.34 4.05
N THR A 90 -6.81 0.91 3.73
CA THR A 90 -7.05 1.53 2.40
C THR A 90 -6.25 0.90 1.25
N ARG A 91 -5.61 -0.24 1.50
CA ARG A 91 -4.97 -1.11 0.51
C ARG A 91 -5.48 -2.54 0.58
N GLN A 92 -6.68 -2.74 1.13
CA GLN A 92 -7.36 -4.04 1.21
C GLN A 92 -6.62 -5.11 2.03
N ASP A 93 -5.55 -4.75 2.74
CA ASP A 93 -4.86 -5.61 3.71
C ASP A 93 -5.60 -5.63 5.06
N ILE A 94 -5.22 -6.56 5.95
CA ILE A 94 -5.56 -6.56 7.38
C ILE A 94 -4.33 -6.17 8.21
N GLN A 95 -4.54 -5.39 9.27
CA GLN A 95 -3.53 -5.14 10.31
C GLN A 95 -3.99 -5.68 11.66
N ILE A 96 -3.09 -6.36 12.35
CA ILE A 96 -3.20 -6.70 13.77
C ILE A 96 -2.10 -5.96 14.54
N HIS A 97 -2.35 -5.63 15.80
CA HIS A 97 -1.49 -4.74 16.59
C HIS A 97 -1.09 -5.38 17.92
N TYR A 98 -0.14 -4.78 18.64
CA TYR A 98 0.30 -5.28 19.95
C TYR A 98 0.95 -6.67 19.91
N VAL A 99 1.60 -7.04 18.81
CA VAL A 99 2.27 -8.33 18.66
C VAL A 99 3.70 -8.25 19.21
N ASP A 100 4.13 -9.24 19.99
CA ASP A 100 5.52 -9.39 20.42
C ASP A 100 6.42 -9.70 19.21
N LEU A 101 7.49 -8.92 19.02
CA LEU A 101 8.48 -9.12 17.96
C LEU A 101 9.01 -10.55 17.93
N ASN A 102 9.27 -11.16 19.09
CA ASN A 102 9.85 -12.50 19.21
C ASN A 102 8.92 -13.61 18.71
N ARG A 103 7.61 -13.37 18.76
CA ARG A 103 6.60 -14.33 18.31
C ARG A 103 6.22 -14.15 16.84
N THR A 104 6.76 -13.15 16.15
CA THR A 104 6.45 -12.90 14.74
C THR A 104 6.81 -14.06 13.79
N PRO A 105 7.88 -14.86 14.00
CA PRO A 105 8.13 -16.04 13.17
C PRO A 105 7.06 -17.12 13.36
N GLU A 106 6.66 -17.41 14.60
CA GLU A 106 5.62 -18.39 14.93
C GLU A 106 4.25 -17.95 14.38
N LEU A 107 3.91 -16.66 14.54
CA LEU A 107 2.74 -16.05 13.96
C LEU A 107 2.68 -16.23 12.44
N TRP A 108 3.79 -15.96 11.76
CA TRP A 108 3.86 -16.08 10.31
C TRP A 108 3.73 -17.55 9.87
N ALA A 109 4.36 -18.48 10.58
CA ALA A 109 4.19 -19.90 10.33
C ALA A 109 2.72 -20.35 10.42
N GLU A 110 1.97 -19.85 11.40
CA GLU A 110 0.52 -20.14 11.51
C GLU A 110 -0.28 -19.60 10.32
N LEU A 111 -0.06 -18.35 9.91
CA LEU A 111 -0.76 -17.75 8.77
C LEU A 111 -0.55 -18.55 7.48
N GLU A 112 0.67 -19.05 7.25
CA GLU A 112 1.04 -19.74 6.01
C GLU A 112 0.36 -21.12 5.86
N LYS A 113 -0.19 -21.70 6.95
CA LYS A 113 -1.01 -22.93 6.90
C LYS A 113 -2.27 -22.80 6.05
N ASP A 114 -2.74 -21.58 5.80
CA ASP A 114 -3.86 -21.28 4.90
C ASP A 114 -3.44 -20.32 3.76
N GLU A 115 -2.17 -20.36 3.37
CA GLU A 115 -1.59 -19.55 2.29
C GLU A 115 -1.75 -18.04 2.53
N VAL A 116 -1.76 -17.61 3.79
CA VAL A 116 -1.83 -16.19 4.16
C VAL A 116 -0.42 -15.67 4.42
N THR A 117 -0.01 -14.63 3.69
CA THR A 117 1.36 -14.11 3.78
C THR A 117 1.45 -12.69 4.35
N VAL A 118 2.56 -12.41 5.04
CA VAL A 118 2.96 -11.05 5.47
C VAL A 118 4.12 -10.51 4.62
N ARG A 119 4.65 -11.32 3.70
CA ARG A 119 5.79 -10.96 2.85
C ARG A 119 5.42 -9.77 1.98
N GLU A 120 6.30 -8.77 1.98
CA GLU A 120 6.19 -7.53 1.20
C GLU A 120 4.95 -6.67 1.48
N ALA A 121 4.30 -6.85 2.63
CA ALA A 121 3.19 -5.97 3.03
C ALA A 121 3.68 -4.54 3.37
N CYS A 122 4.90 -4.45 3.89
CA CYS A 122 5.60 -3.22 4.30
C CYS A 122 6.99 -3.11 3.64
N GLY A 123 7.77 -2.06 3.96
CA GLY A 123 9.12 -1.88 3.39
C GLY A 123 9.17 -1.18 2.02
N ASN A 124 10.35 -1.18 1.41
CA ASN A 124 10.62 -0.63 0.07
C ASN A 124 10.49 -1.73 -1.00
N VAL A 125 9.28 -2.23 -1.13
CA VAL A 125 8.92 -3.39 -1.95
C VAL A 125 7.65 -3.10 -2.75
N VAL A 126 7.26 -4.04 -3.61
CA VAL A 126 5.93 -4.03 -4.23
C VAL A 126 4.90 -4.38 -3.16
N ARG A 127 4.11 -3.38 -2.78
CA ARG A 127 3.04 -3.51 -1.78
C ARG A 127 1.90 -4.36 -2.30
N ASN A 128 0.84 -4.50 -1.52
CA ASN A 128 -0.36 -5.17 -1.98
C ASN A 128 -0.84 -4.64 -3.34
N VAL A 129 -1.10 -5.58 -4.26
CA VAL A 129 -1.75 -5.35 -5.55
C VAL A 129 -3.23 -5.22 -5.24
N THR A 130 -3.77 -4.02 -5.38
CA THR A 130 -5.19 -3.76 -5.08
C THR A 130 -6.05 -3.91 -6.32
N ALA A 131 -7.33 -4.24 -6.17
CA ALA A 131 -8.29 -4.26 -7.27
C ALA A 131 -9.62 -3.63 -6.85
N SER A 132 -10.46 -3.24 -7.82
CA SER A 132 -11.88 -2.97 -7.55
C SER A 132 -12.50 -4.12 -6.75
N GLU A 133 -13.22 -3.82 -5.68
CA GLU A 133 -13.88 -4.83 -4.84
C GLU A 133 -14.98 -5.61 -5.59
N THR A 134 -15.47 -5.07 -6.70
CA THR A 134 -16.47 -5.67 -7.59
C THR A 134 -15.87 -6.46 -8.75
N ALA A 135 -14.55 -6.67 -8.82
CA ALA A 135 -13.93 -7.46 -9.91
C ALA A 135 -14.58 -8.84 -10.07
N GLY A 136 -14.94 -9.20 -11.30
CA GLY A 136 -15.64 -10.46 -11.62
C GLY A 136 -17.15 -10.43 -11.40
N ILE A 137 -17.68 -9.38 -10.77
CA ILE A 137 -19.13 -9.21 -10.52
C ILE A 137 -19.68 -7.87 -11.03
N ASP A 138 -18.82 -6.89 -11.32
CA ASP A 138 -19.21 -5.56 -11.82
C ASP A 138 -20.02 -5.69 -13.12
N VAL A 139 -21.16 -5.00 -13.18
CA VAL A 139 -22.05 -4.99 -14.35
C VAL A 139 -21.45 -4.27 -15.55
N ASN A 140 -20.45 -3.42 -15.33
CA ASN A 140 -19.82 -2.57 -16.34
C ASN A 140 -18.39 -3.01 -16.69
N GLU A 141 -17.87 -4.11 -16.11
CA GLU A 141 -16.50 -4.54 -16.41
C GLU A 141 -16.40 -5.19 -17.80
N PRO A 142 -15.39 -4.84 -18.62
CA PRO A 142 -15.13 -5.56 -19.86
C PRO A 142 -14.78 -7.03 -19.62
N PHE A 143 -13.99 -7.29 -18.57
CA PHE A 143 -13.61 -8.64 -18.14
C PHE A 143 -13.15 -8.61 -16.67
N ASP A 144 -13.14 -9.77 -16.01
CA ASP A 144 -12.68 -9.90 -14.62
C ASP A 144 -11.17 -9.63 -14.51
N VAL A 145 -10.77 -8.66 -13.70
CA VAL A 145 -9.36 -8.30 -13.48
C VAL A 145 -8.65 -9.17 -12.45
N SER A 146 -9.38 -9.97 -11.66
CA SER A 146 -8.83 -10.80 -10.58
C SER A 146 -7.73 -11.77 -11.03
N PRO A 147 -7.85 -12.49 -12.17
CA PRO A 147 -6.79 -13.36 -12.65
C PRO A 147 -5.47 -12.63 -12.92
N TYR A 148 -5.55 -11.40 -13.43
CA TYR A 148 -4.40 -10.58 -13.79
C TYR A 148 -3.74 -9.97 -12.55
N ALA A 149 -4.53 -9.52 -11.58
CA ALA A 149 -4.04 -9.05 -10.30
C ALA A 149 -3.35 -10.18 -9.50
N ASP A 150 -3.91 -11.38 -9.51
CA ASP A 150 -3.32 -12.58 -8.88
C ASP A 150 -2.01 -12.99 -9.55
N ALA A 151 -1.99 -13.09 -10.90
CA ALA A 151 -0.79 -13.43 -11.65
C ALA A 151 0.35 -12.43 -11.41
N LEU A 152 0.04 -11.12 -11.43
CA LEU A 152 1.02 -10.06 -11.17
C LEU A 152 1.54 -10.12 -9.72
N TYR A 153 0.66 -10.31 -8.74
CA TYR A 153 1.05 -10.51 -7.35
C TYR A 153 2.01 -11.70 -7.21
N LYS A 154 1.66 -12.87 -7.76
CA LYS A 154 2.47 -14.09 -7.69
C LYS A 154 3.83 -13.93 -8.38
N PHE A 155 3.86 -13.25 -9.53
CA PHE A 155 5.10 -13.05 -10.29
C PHE A 155 6.11 -12.16 -9.55
N PHE A 156 5.65 -11.08 -8.91
CA PHE A 156 6.53 -10.11 -8.26
C PHE A 156 6.80 -10.41 -6.78
N LEU A 157 6.01 -11.27 -6.14
CA LEU A 157 6.27 -11.72 -4.78
C LEU A 157 7.60 -12.48 -4.71
N ARG A 158 8.50 -12.06 -3.81
CA ARG A 158 9.86 -12.60 -3.65
C ARG A 158 10.77 -12.42 -4.87
N ASN A 159 10.34 -11.65 -5.87
CA ASN A 159 11.20 -11.33 -6.99
C ASN A 159 12.39 -10.48 -6.50
N PRO A 160 13.65 -10.80 -6.85
CA PRO A 160 14.83 -10.07 -6.39
C PRO A 160 14.78 -8.56 -6.62
N ILE A 161 14.20 -8.12 -7.75
CA ILE A 161 14.05 -6.69 -8.11
C ILE A 161 13.15 -5.95 -7.10
N CYS A 162 12.24 -6.66 -6.46
CA CYS A 162 11.25 -6.10 -5.55
C CYS A 162 11.69 -6.06 -4.08
N GLN A 163 12.90 -6.53 -3.74
CA GLN A 163 13.31 -6.69 -2.33
C GLN A 163 13.92 -5.43 -1.71
N GLU A 164 14.58 -4.58 -2.50
CA GLU A 164 15.37 -3.44 -1.98
C GLU A 164 15.23 -2.17 -2.84
N MET A 165 14.01 -1.84 -3.27
CA MET A 165 13.79 -0.66 -4.11
C MET A 165 14.08 0.66 -3.37
N GLY A 166 14.17 1.77 -4.11
CA GLY A 166 14.38 3.10 -3.51
C GLY A 166 13.25 3.51 -2.55
N ARG A 167 12.01 3.09 -2.84
CA ARG A 167 10.86 3.28 -1.97
C ARG A 167 9.73 2.28 -2.28
N LYS A 168 8.69 2.26 -1.44
CA LYS A 168 7.46 1.47 -1.68
C LYS A 168 6.90 1.72 -3.08
N PHE A 169 6.47 0.65 -3.74
CA PHE A 169 5.81 0.65 -5.05
C PHE A 169 4.39 0.08 -4.89
N LYS A 170 3.38 0.74 -5.46
CA LYS A 170 1.97 0.40 -5.30
C LYS A 170 1.34 0.15 -6.66
N VAL A 171 0.60 -0.95 -6.76
CA VAL A 171 -0.10 -1.40 -7.97
C VAL A 171 -1.60 -1.39 -7.73
N SER A 172 -2.39 -1.04 -8.75
CA SER A 172 -3.84 -1.27 -8.73
C SER A 172 -4.43 -1.76 -10.05
N PHE A 173 -5.57 -2.42 -9.95
CA PHE A 173 -6.42 -2.83 -11.06
C PHE A 173 -7.83 -2.26 -10.88
N SER A 174 -8.38 -1.70 -11.96
CA SER A 174 -9.74 -1.19 -12.02
C SER A 174 -10.55 -1.99 -13.03
N SER A 175 -11.73 -2.45 -12.59
CA SER A 175 -12.57 -3.37 -13.39
C SER A 175 -13.27 -2.67 -14.55
N SER A 176 -13.50 -1.36 -14.47
CA SER A 176 -14.24 -0.61 -15.48
C SER A 176 -13.76 0.84 -15.58
N ASN A 177 -14.35 1.61 -16.50
CA ASN A 177 -14.07 3.03 -16.68
C ASN A 177 -14.41 3.88 -15.45
N ALA A 178 -15.14 3.36 -14.46
CA ALA A 178 -15.34 4.04 -13.19
C ALA A 178 -14.03 4.21 -12.38
N ASP A 179 -12.99 3.44 -12.73
CA ASP A 179 -11.67 3.46 -12.08
C ASP A 179 -11.73 3.33 -10.54
N THR A 180 -12.56 2.40 -10.04
CA THR A 180 -12.75 2.20 -8.59
C THR A 180 -11.52 1.61 -7.88
N GLY A 181 -10.56 1.05 -8.63
CA GLY A 181 -9.22 0.70 -8.13
C GLY A 181 -8.27 1.90 -7.99
N LEU A 182 -8.70 3.11 -8.37
CA LEU A 182 -8.00 4.39 -8.23
C LEU A 182 -6.62 4.38 -8.91
N SER A 183 -6.56 4.00 -10.19
CA SER A 183 -5.31 3.86 -10.95
C SER A 183 -4.43 5.12 -10.91
N TYR A 184 -5.06 6.30 -10.87
CA TYR A 184 -4.42 7.62 -10.91
C TYR A 184 -3.57 7.99 -9.68
N LEU A 185 -3.63 7.23 -8.58
CA LEU A 185 -2.86 7.49 -7.35
C LEU A 185 -1.81 6.41 -7.02
N HIS A 186 -1.66 5.41 -7.90
CA HIS A 186 -0.72 4.30 -7.73
C HIS A 186 0.58 4.55 -8.50
N ASP A 187 1.65 3.86 -8.12
CA ASP A 187 2.91 3.95 -8.87
C ASP A 187 2.71 3.35 -10.27
N ILE A 188 1.92 2.28 -10.39
CA ILE A 188 1.35 1.80 -11.66
C ILE A 188 -0.10 1.35 -11.46
N GLY A 189 -0.98 1.66 -12.40
CA GLY A 189 -2.39 1.31 -12.35
C GLY A 189 -2.90 0.79 -13.69
N TYR A 190 -3.80 -0.18 -13.65
CA TYR A 190 -4.35 -0.85 -14.83
C TYR A 190 -5.86 -0.69 -14.85
N ILE A 191 -6.42 -0.18 -15.95
CA ILE A 191 -7.87 -0.05 -16.14
C ILE A 191 -8.28 -0.99 -17.26
N ALA A 192 -9.19 -1.92 -16.99
CA ALA A 192 -9.61 -2.92 -17.98
C ALA A 192 -10.18 -2.25 -19.24
N LYS A 193 -9.71 -2.70 -20.41
CA LYS A 193 -10.14 -2.24 -21.73
C LYS A 193 -10.27 -3.44 -22.67
N GLU A 194 -11.23 -3.36 -23.58
CA GLU A 194 -11.30 -4.29 -24.72
C GLU A 194 -11.16 -3.49 -26.01
N LYS A 195 -10.31 -3.97 -26.93
CA LYS A 195 -10.10 -3.37 -28.24
C LYS A 195 -10.11 -4.46 -29.29
N ASN A 196 -11.06 -4.41 -30.22
CA ASN A 196 -11.21 -5.39 -31.31
C ASN A 196 -11.26 -6.86 -30.82
N GLY A 197 -11.94 -7.12 -29.70
CA GLY A 197 -12.02 -8.45 -29.08
C GLY A 197 -10.77 -8.90 -28.31
N VAL A 198 -9.74 -8.06 -28.23
CA VAL A 198 -8.52 -8.32 -27.45
C VAL A 198 -8.65 -7.63 -26.09
N ARG A 199 -8.43 -8.41 -25.03
CA ARG A 199 -8.39 -7.89 -23.65
C ARG A 199 -7.06 -7.19 -23.39
N GLY A 200 -7.14 -6.06 -22.70
CA GLY A 200 -5.97 -5.30 -22.32
C GLY A 200 -6.28 -4.26 -21.26
N PHE A 201 -5.34 -3.36 -21.06
CA PHE A 201 -5.43 -2.34 -20.03
C PHE A 201 -4.94 -0.99 -20.53
N LYS A 202 -5.65 0.09 -20.15
CA LYS A 202 -5.04 1.41 -20.07
C LYS A 202 -4.11 1.42 -18.86
N VAL A 203 -2.87 1.86 -19.05
CA VAL A 203 -1.83 1.82 -18.01
C VAL A 203 -1.49 3.23 -17.56
N MET A 204 -1.68 3.50 -16.28
CA MET A 204 -1.33 4.74 -15.59
C MET A 204 -0.01 4.56 -14.83
N VAL A 205 0.81 5.60 -14.71
CA VAL A 205 2.12 5.52 -14.06
C VAL A 205 2.46 6.75 -13.23
N ALA A 206 3.27 6.55 -12.18
CA ALA A 206 3.87 7.61 -11.37
C ALA A 206 2.86 8.49 -10.61
N GLY A 207 1.72 7.94 -10.23
CA GLY A 207 0.80 8.55 -9.28
C GLY A 207 1.27 8.43 -7.83
N GLY A 208 0.69 9.22 -6.95
CA GLY A 208 0.89 9.02 -5.52
C GLY A 208 0.47 10.17 -4.65
N LEU A 209 -0.21 9.83 -3.55
CA LEU A 209 -0.51 10.76 -2.47
C LEU A 209 0.73 11.05 -1.59
N GLY A 210 0.51 11.68 -0.44
CA GLY A 210 1.51 12.12 0.53
C GLY A 210 1.36 13.62 0.76
N SER A 211 2.41 14.25 1.30
CA SER A 211 2.39 15.70 1.56
C SER A 211 2.19 16.55 0.29
N GLN A 212 2.64 16.02 -0.85
CA GLN A 212 2.48 16.57 -2.19
C GLN A 212 1.85 15.51 -3.09
N PRO A 213 0.52 15.51 -3.31
CA PRO A 213 -0.10 14.56 -4.23
C PRO A 213 0.36 14.81 -5.67
N ARG A 214 0.43 13.74 -6.46
CA ARG A 214 0.68 13.78 -7.91
C ARG A 214 -0.26 12.80 -8.58
N HIS A 215 -0.86 13.24 -9.69
CA HIS A 215 -1.71 12.43 -10.55
C HIS A 215 -0.82 11.56 -11.44
N ALA A 216 -1.29 10.37 -11.80
CA ALA A 216 -0.54 9.44 -12.64
C ALA A 216 -0.67 9.81 -14.13
N ASP A 217 0.41 9.74 -14.89
CA ASP A 217 0.35 9.95 -16.33
C ASP A 217 -0.16 8.70 -17.04
N VAL A 218 -0.76 8.87 -18.23
CA VAL A 218 -1.04 7.74 -19.13
C VAL A 218 0.29 7.24 -19.70
N LEU A 219 0.71 6.04 -19.32
CA LEU A 219 1.88 5.39 -19.90
C LEU A 219 1.54 4.78 -21.27
N TYR A 220 0.44 4.05 -21.32
CA TYR A 220 -0.10 3.44 -22.54
C TYR A 220 -1.63 3.48 -22.52
N ASP A 221 -2.26 3.88 -23.62
CA ASP A 221 -3.73 3.84 -23.74
C ASP A 221 -4.27 2.41 -23.80
N PHE A 222 -3.48 1.46 -24.28
CA PHE A 222 -3.85 0.06 -24.36
C PHE A 222 -2.61 -0.84 -24.38
N VAL A 223 -2.59 -1.84 -23.51
CA VAL A 223 -1.59 -2.89 -23.39
C VAL A 223 -2.31 -4.23 -23.29
N GLU A 224 -1.96 -5.17 -24.17
CA GLU A 224 -2.50 -6.54 -24.12
C GLU A 224 -2.14 -7.24 -22.81
N THR A 225 -3.01 -8.14 -22.36
CA THR A 225 -2.87 -8.71 -21.02
C THR A 225 -1.57 -9.50 -20.79
N ASP A 226 -0.98 -10.07 -21.84
CA ASP A 226 0.29 -10.81 -21.78
C ASP A 226 1.52 -9.90 -21.65
N LYS A 227 1.36 -8.58 -21.84
CA LYS A 227 2.45 -7.59 -21.76
C LYS A 227 2.55 -6.86 -20.42
N ILE A 228 1.55 -6.99 -19.54
CA ILE A 228 1.51 -6.20 -18.29
C ILE A 228 2.67 -6.53 -17.35
N ILE A 229 3.08 -7.79 -17.27
CA ILE A 229 4.21 -8.25 -16.44
C ILE A 229 5.55 -7.70 -16.97
N PRO A 230 5.95 -7.93 -18.24
CA PRO A 230 7.20 -7.39 -18.75
C PRO A 230 7.29 -5.86 -18.71
N ILE A 231 6.17 -5.16 -18.97
CA ILE A 231 6.15 -3.70 -18.86
C ILE A 231 6.39 -3.26 -17.41
N MET A 232 5.71 -3.88 -16.44
CA MET A 232 5.92 -3.55 -15.03
C MET A 232 7.34 -3.88 -14.57
N GLU A 233 7.93 -5.00 -15.02
CA GLU A 233 9.32 -5.32 -14.70
C GLU A 233 10.27 -4.23 -15.19
N GLY A 234 10.06 -3.71 -16.41
CA GLY A 234 10.81 -2.59 -16.96
C GLY A 234 10.66 -1.34 -16.08
N VAL A 235 9.42 -0.97 -15.73
CA VAL A 235 9.13 0.15 -14.83
C VAL A 235 9.85 0.00 -13.49
N LEU A 236 9.83 -1.20 -12.89
CA LEU A 236 10.49 -1.49 -11.62
C LEU A 236 12.01 -1.36 -11.73
N ARG A 237 12.63 -1.91 -12.79
CA ARG A 237 14.08 -1.82 -13.02
C ARG A 237 14.54 -0.37 -13.22
N ILE A 238 13.77 0.44 -13.96
CA ILE A 238 14.07 1.87 -14.11
C ILE A 238 13.91 2.60 -12.77
N PHE A 239 12.85 2.33 -12.02
CA PHE A 239 12.67 2.94 -10.71
C PHE A 239 13.78 2.54 -9.72
N ASP A 240 14.20 1.28 -9.72
CA ASP A 240 15.27 0.77 -8.86
C ASP A 240 16.62 1.44 -9.18
N ARG A 241 16.94 1.60 -10.47
CA ARG A 241 18.22 2.13 -10.94
C ARG A 241 18.35 3.64 -10.79
N TYR A 242 17.30 4.38 -11.15
CA TYR A 242 17.32 5.84 -11.21
C TYR A 242 16.62 6.51 -10.01
N GLY A 243 15.88 5.75 -9.20
CA GLY A 243 15.18 6.28 -8.03
C GLY A 243 16.11 6.84 -6.96
N GLU A 244 15.71 7.94 -6.35
CA GLU A 244 16.39 8.61 -5.24
C GLU A 244 16.39 7.72 -3.98
N ARG A 245 17.57 7.48 -3.39
CA ARG A 245 17.77 6.61 -2.22
C ARG A 245 18.25 7.33 -0.97
N LYS A 246 18.72 8.57 -1.10
CA LYS A 246 19.16 9.42 0.01
C LYS A 246 18.01 10.22 0.58
N SER A 247 17.27 10.96 -0.25
CA SER A 247 16.15 11.79 0.22
C SER A 247 14.82 11.06 0.14
N ARG A 248 14.35 10.58 1.28
CA ARG A 248 13.11 9.81 1.39
C ARG A 248 11.85 10.57 0.97
N ALA A 249 11.84 11.88 1.17
CA ALA A 249 10.76 12.76 0.74
C ALA A 249 10.65 12.81 -0.79
N LYS A 250 11.73 12.48 -1.51
CA LYS A 250 11.85 12.48 -2.96
C LYS A 250 12.01 11.07 -3.58
N ALA A 251 12.04 10.02 -2.75
CA ALA A 251 12.35 8.65 -3.17
C ALA A 251 11.22 7.90 -3.90
N ARG A 252 10.00 8.46 -3.98
CA ARG A 252 8.89 7.81 -4.72
C ARG A 252 9.05 8.03 -6.22
N MET A 253 8.64 7.05 -7.02
CA MET A 253 8.74 7.08 -8.49
C MET A 253 8.11 8.32 -9.12
N LYS A 254 7.04 8.86 -8.52
CA LYS A 254 6.42 10.12 -8.94
C LYS A 254 7.38 11.31 -9.06
N PHE A 255 8.44 11.36 -8.26
CA PHE A 255 9.46 12.41 -8.35
C PHE A 255 10.47 12.10 -9.45
N LEU A 256 10.88 10.84 -9.60
CA LEU A 256 11.73 10.41 -10.72
C LEU A 256 11.10 10.80 -12.07
N VAL A 257 9.85 10.43 -12.31
CA VAL A 257 9.16 10.75 -13.58
C VAL A 257 8.91 12.24 -13.73
N LYS A 258 8.65 12.97 -12.64
CA LYS A 258 8.56 14.44 -12.68
C LYS A 258 9.88 15.09 -13.10
N ASP A 259 11.01 14.56 -12.63
CA ASP A 259 12.33 15.14 -12.86
C ASP A 259 12.86 14.83 -14.26
N ILE A 260 12.67 13.60 -14.77
CA ILE A 260 13.17 13.20 -16.10
C ILE A 260 12.15 13.39 -17.24
N GLY A 261 10.87 13.48 -16.91
CA GLY A 261 9.77 13.56 -17.88
C GLY A 261 9.26 12.18 -18.34
N LEU A 262 7.98 12.13 -18.74
CA LEU A 262 7.32 10.89 -19.16
C LEU A 262 7.95 10.27 -20.42
N GLU A 263 8.31 11.08 -21.41
CA GLU A 263 8.84 10.57 -22.68
C GLU A 263 10.23 9.94 -22.50
N ALA A 264 11.12 10.58 -21.73
CA ALA A 264 12.42 9.98 -21.38
C ALA A 264 12.24 8.70 -20.54
N PHE A 265 11.24 8.67 -19.65
CA PHE A 265 10.92 7.46 -18.88
C PHE A 265 10.45 6.31 -19.77
N LYS A 266 9.61 6.58 -20.79
CA LYS A 266 9.20 5.58 -21.79
C LYS A 266 10.39 5.04 -22.58
N GLU A 267 11.27 5.92 -23.05
CA GLU A 267 12.48 5.52 -23.78
C GLU A 267 13.39 4.61 -22.92
N LEU A 268 13.52 4.91 -21.63
CA LEU A 268 14.25 4.05 -20.69
C LEU A 268 13.59 2.67 -20.54
N ILE A 269 12.27 2.61 -20.45
CA ILE A 269 11.53 1.33 -20.38
C ILE A 269 11.73 0.52 -21.66
N ASP A 270 11.58 1.14 -22.83
CA ASP A 270 11.72 0.48 -24.13
C ASP A 270 13.14 -0.07 -24.34
N ASN A 271 14.16 0.66 -23.89
CA ASN A 271 15.53 0.18 -23.89
C ASN A 271 15.73 -0.99 -22.91
N GLU A 272 15.13 -0.94 -21.74
CA GLU A 272 15.17 -2.01 -20.74
C GLU A 272 14.47 -3.29 -21.22
N GLN A 273 13.48 -3.18 -22.12
CA GLN A 273 12.75 -4.34 -22.65
C GLN A 273 13.69 -5.38 -23.26
N LYS A 274 14.90 -5.02 -23.73
CA LYS A 274 15.90 -5.98 -24.24
C LYS A 274 16.38 -6.96 -23.16
N ALA A 275 16.52 -6.49 -21.93
CA ALA A 275 17.05 -7.23 -20.77
C ALA A 275 16.02 -8.09 -20.03
N ILE A 276 14.73 -7.88 -20.30
CA ILE A 276 13.65 -8.64 -19.67
C ILE A 276 13.59 -10.04 -20.28
N GLU A 277 13.52 -11.08 -19.46
CA GLU A 277 13.52 -12.47 -19.93
C GLU A 277 12.29 -12.78 -20.80
N PHE A 278 11.11 -12.53 -20.25
CA PHE A 278 9.84 -12.85 -20.88
C PHE A 278 9.27 -11.62 -21.59
N LYS A 279 9.28 -11.60 -22.93
CA LYS A 279 8.65 -10.49 -23.69
C LYS A 279 7.12 -10.55 -23.70
N SER A 280 6.56 -11.67 -23.29
CA SER A 280 5.14 -11.96 -23.17
C SER A 280 4.99 -13.02 -22.09
N VAL A 281 4.06 -12.80 -21.17
CA VAL A 281 3.69 -13.75 -20.13
C VAL A 281 2.19 -13.98 -20.26
N PRO A 282 1.75 -15.03 -20.97
CA PRO A 282 0.33 -15.35 -21.09
C PRO A 282 -0.29 -15.60 -19.72
N ILE A 283 -1.41 -14.94 -19.44
CA ILE A 283 -2.19 -15.13 -18.22
C ILE A 283 -3.47 -15.87 -18.60
N ASP A 284 -3.58 -17.13 -18.18
CA ASP A 284 -4.78 -17.92 -18.39
C ASP A 284 -5.87 -17.53 -17.39
N ALA A 285 -6.74 -16.61 -17.82
CA ALA A 285 -7.88 -16.18 -17.03
C ALA A 285 -8.90 -17.30 -16.78
N ASN A 286 -8.94 -18.36 -17.61
CA ASN A 286 -9.89 -19.47 -17.45
C ASN A 286 -9.41 -20.48 -16.40
N ALA A 287 -8.09 -20.59 -16.19
CA ALA A 287 -7.52 -21.41 -15.12
C ALA A 287 -7.71 -20.79 -13.72
N TYR A 288 -8.10 -19.51 -13.63
CA TYR A 288 -8.38 -18.86 -12.36
C TYR A 288 -9.60 -19.50 -11.67
N VAL A 289 -9.38 -20.01 -10.46
CA VAL A 289 -10.43 -20.68 -9.68
C VAL A 289 -11.33 -19.62 -9.04
N ALA A 290 -12.40 -19.27 -9.76
CA ALA A 290 -13.46 -18.42 -9.22
C ALA A 290 -14.21 -19.14 -8.08
N SER A 291 -14.63 -18.36 -7.09
CA SER A 291 -15.44 -18.88 -5.99
C SER A 291 -16.84 -19.21 -6.47
N LYS A 292 -17.40 -20.32 -5.99
CA LYS A 292 -18.69 -20.83 -6.45
C LYS A 292 -19.74 -20.63 -5.36
N PRO A 293 -20.88 -19.98 -5.65
CA PRO A 293 -21.96 -19.87 -4.69
C PRO A 293 -22.53 -21.25 -4.37
N VAL A 294 -22.84 -21.46 -3.09
CA VAL A 294 -23.53 -22.66 -2.62
C VAL A 294 -24.98 -22.67 -3.09
N GLN A 295 -25.51 -23.88 -3.30
CA GLN A 295 -26.93 -24.09 -3.59
C GLN A 295 -27.64 -24.48 -2.31
N VAL A 296 -28.38 -23.52 -1.75
CA VAL A 296 -29.16 -23.71 -0.52
C VAL A 296 -30.55 -23.11 -0.70
N GLU A 297 -31.53 -23.66 0.01
CA GLU A 297 -32.88 -23.10 0.10
C GLU A 297 -32.89 -21.93 1.09
N ALA A 298 -33.56 -20.84 0.72
CA ALA A 298 -33.59 -19.65 1.55
C ALA A 298 -34.41 -19.87 2.84
N PRO A 299 -33.80 -19.69 4.03
CA PRO A 299 -34.56 -19.73 5.27
C PRO A 299 -35.63 -18.63 5.28
N LYS A 300 -36.86 -18.97 5.67
CA LYS A 300 -37.92 -17.99 5.86
C LYS A 300 -37.65 -17.20 7.14
N VAL A 301 -37.59 -15.88 7.02
CA VAL A 301 -37.36 -14.96 8.13
C VAL A 301 -38.39 -13.84 8.12
N GLU A 302 -38.67 -13.29 9.30
CA GLU A 302 -39.54 -12.14 9.48
C GLU A 302 -38.69 -10.91 9.81
N ILE A 303 -38.84 -9.84 9.03
CA ILE A 303 -38.13 -8.58 9.23
C ILE A 303 -38.91 -7.74 10.25
N LYS A 304 -38.31 -7.52 11.43
CA LYS A 304 -38.93 -6.76 12.51
C LYS A 304 -39.06 -5.26 12.21
N ASN A 305 -38.10 -4.69 11.49
CA ASN A 305 -38.07 -3.28 11.13
C ASN A 305 -37.90 -3.12 9.62
N GLU A 306 -39.03 -3.06 8.91
CA GLU A 306 -39.08 -2.93 7.46
C GLU A 306 -38.46 -1.63 6.95
N GLU A 307 -38.59 -0.53 7.70
CA GLU A 307 -38.01 0.77 7.29
C GLU A 307 -36.48 0.71 7.30
N ALA A 308 -35.89 0.21 8.38
CA ALA A 308 -34.43 0.05 8.51
C ALA A 308 -33.89 -0.95 7.49
N PHE A 309 -34.59 -2.07 7.26
CA PHE A 309 -34.21 -3.05 6.25
C PHE A 309 -34.23 -2.46 4.84
N ASN A 310 -35.28 -1.72 4.47
CA ASN A 310 -35.38 -1.11 3.14
C ASN A 310 -34.33 -0.02 2.93
N LEU A 311 -34.02 0.78 3.97
CA LEU A 311 -32.93 1.74 3.93
C LEU A 311 -31.57 1.05 3.71
N TRP A 312 -31.26 0.03 4.52
CA TRP A 312 -30.03 -0.77 4.37
C TRP A 312 -29.97 -1.41 2.99
N LYS A 313 -31.05 -2.05 2.52
CA LYS A 313 -31.12 -2.68 1.20
C LYS A 313 -30.78 -1.68 0.08
N SER A 314 -31.31 -0.46 0.17
CA SER A 314 -31.07 0.59 -0.83
C SER A 314 -29.64 1.15 -0.85
N THR A 315 -28.87 0.95 0.24
CA THR A 315 -27.56 1.58 0.42
C THR A 315 -26.40 0.58 0.45
N ASN A 316 -26.69 -0.68 0.79
CA ASN A 316 -25.69 -1.73 1.01
C ASN A 316 -25.76 -2.87 -0.01
N LEU A 317 -26.81 -2.98 -0.83
CA LEU A 317 -26.79 -3.93 -1.95
C LEU A 317 -26.05 -3.35 -3.15
N ILE A 318 -25.22 -4.19 -3.76
CA ILE A 318 -24.44 -3.89 -4.95
C ILE A 318 -24.95 -4.79 -6.08
N PRO A 319 -25.41 -4.23 -7.21
CA PRO A 319 -25.76 -5.02 -8.37
C PRO A 319 -24.57 -5.84 -8.87
N GLN A 320 -24.83 -7.06 -9.36
CA GLN A 320 -23.81 -7.87 -10.04
C GLN A 320 -24.31 -8.43 -11.37
N LYS A 321 -23.37 -8.78 -12.25
CA LYS A 321 -23.68 -9.28 -13.60
C LYS A 321 -24.25 -10.71 -13.65
N GLN A 322 -24.08 -11.49 -12.58
CA GLN A 322 -24.66 -12.84 -12.49
C GLN A 322 -26.13 -12.76 -12.09
N ALA A 323 -27.02 -13.23 -12.97
CA ALA A 323 -28.46 -13.18 -12.76
C ALA A 323 -28.90 -13.90 -11.47
N GLY A 324 -29.80 -13.26 -10.71
CA GLY A 324 -30.36 -13.79 -9.45
C GLY A 324 -29.45 -13.63 -8.23
N TYR A 325 -28.31 -12.95 -8.38
CA TYR A 325 -27.39 -12.66 -7.29
C TYR A 325 -27.18 -11.16 -7.11
N VAL A 326 -26.85 -10.78 -5.89
CA VAL A 326 -26.42 -9.44 -5.47
C VAL A 326 -25.19 -9.57 -4.57
N ALA A 327 -24.37 -8.52 -4.54
CA ALA A 327 -23.34 -8.39 -3.52
C ALA A 327 -23.86 -7.56 -2.35
N ILE A 328 -23.37 -7.84 -1.13
CA ILE A 328 -23.68 -7.07 0.08
C ILE A 328 -22.42 -6.33 0.52
N GLY A 329 -22.47 -5.00 0.53
CA GLY A 329 -21.48 -4.14 1.16
C GLY A 329 -21.76 -3.96 2.66
N ILE A 330 -20.81 -4.36 3.50
CA ILE A 330 -20.84 -4.15 4.94
C ILE A 330 -20.00 -2.92 5.25
N LYS A 331 -20.66 -1.87 5.76
CA LYS A 331 -19.97 -0.72 6.34
C LYS A 331 -19.32 -1.14 7.66
N VAL A 332 -18.02 -0.93 7.78
CA VAL A 332 -17.23 -1.24 8.98
C VAL A 332 -16.67 0.08 9.51
N LEU A 333 -17.20 0.53 10.66
CA LEU A 333 -16.75 1.75 11.32
C LEU A 333 -15.23 1.72 11.54
N LEU A 334 -14.52 2.72 11.02
CA LEU A 334 -13.05 2.85 11.06
C LEU A 334 -12.27 1.70 10.39
N GLY A 335 -12.95 0.75 9.75
CA GLY A 335 -12.37 -0.49 9.28
C GLY A 335 -12.06 -1.51 10.37
N ASP A 336 -12.54 -1.32 11.60
CA ASP A 336 -12.25 -2.21 12.73
C ASP A 336 -13.38 -3.22 12.96
N PHE A 337 -13.03 -4.50 12.99
CA PHE A 337 -13.91 -5.59 13.39
C PHE A 337 -13.14 -6.63 14.21
N TYR A 338 -13.85 -7.55 14.88
CA TYR A 338 -13.27 -8.44 15.88
C TYR A 338 -13.43 -9.91 15.51
N THR A 339 -12.55 -10.75 16.07
CA THR A 339 -12.38 -12.17 15.70
C THR A 339 -13.62 -13.02 15.94
N ASP A 340 -14.41 -12.72 16.97
CA ASP A 340 -15.70 -13.34 17.26
C ASP A 340 -16.68 -13.17 16.07
N LYS A 341 -16.84 -11.94 15.59
CA LYS A 341 -17.69 -11.59 14.44
C LYS A 341 -17.11 -12.10 13.13
N ALA A 342 -15.79 -12.05 12.98
CA ALA A 342 -15.09 -12.54 11.79
C ALA A 342 -15.37 -14.02 11.52
N ARG A 343 -15.33 -14.87 12.57
CA ARG A 343 -15.63 -16.31 12.44
C ARG A 343 -17.09 -16.58 12.08
N LEU A 344 -18.01 -15.83 12.69
CA LEU A 344 -19.43 -15.93 12.38
C LEU A 344 -19.74 -15.50 10.95
N LEU A 345 -19.11 -14.41 10.49
CA LEU A 345 -19.19 -13.95 9.10
C LEU A 345 -18.63 -15.02 8.14
N ALA A 346 -17.45 -15.57 8.42
CA ALA A 346 -16.85 -16.63 7.61
C ALA A 346 -17.79 -17.85 7.49
N LYS A 347 -18.42 -18.26 8.59
CA LYS A 347 -19.40 -19.36 8.60
C LYS A 347 -20.66 -19.03 7.79
N LEU A 348 -21.19 -17.81 7.92
CA LEU A 348 -22.37 -17.36 7.17
C LEU A 348 -22.10 -17.41 5.66
N VAL A 349 -20.94 -16.90 5.23
CA VAL A 349 -20.55 -16.82 3.82
C VAL A 349 -20.24 -18.20 3.22
N ASP A 350 -19.67 -19.12 3.99
CA ASP A 350 -19.50 -20.52 3.57
C ASP A 350 -20.83 -21.24 3.33
N ASN A 351 -21.81 -21.00 4.20
CA ASN A 351 -23.06 -21.75 4.19
C ASN A 351 -24.11 -21.17 3.22
N TYR A 352 -24.01 -19.88 2.87
CA TYR A 352 -25.08 -19.18 2.14
C TYR A 352 -24.60 -18.29 0.99
N ALA A 353 -23.29 -18.17 0.74
CA ALA A 353 -22.72 -17.41 -0.37
C ALA A 353 -21.62 -18.22 -1.09
N ALA A 354 -20.52 -17.59 -1.51
CA ALA A 354 -19.45 -18.25 -2.27
C ALA A 354 -18.19 -18.60 -1.45
N GLY A 355 -18.25 -18.56 -0.11
CA GLY A 355 -17.07 -18.83 0.73
C GLY A 355 -15.94 -17.79 0.59
N GLU A 356 -16.26 -16.57 0.11
CA GLU A 356 -15.31 -15.47 -0.02
C GLU A 356 -15.88 -14.14 0.51
N VAL A 357 -14.99 -13.31 1.05
CA VAL A 357 -15.25 -11.89 1.32
C VAL A 357 -14.18 -11.03 0.65
N ARG A 358 -14.50 -9.77 0.38
CA ARG A 358 -13.57 -8.82 -0.25
C ARG A 358 -13.41 -7.57 0.59
N LEU A 359 -12.17 -7.18 0.85
CA LEU A 359 -11.82 -5.96 1.57
C LEU A 359 -11.72 -4.80 0.59
N THR A 360 -12.18 -3.61 0.98
CA THR A 360 -12.28 -2.46 0.06
C THR A 360 -11.27 -1.37 0.37
N LEU A 361 -11.04 -0.47 -0.61
CA LEU A 361 -10.19 0.71 -0.42
C LEU A 361 -10.77 1.74 0.56
N ARG A 362 -12.05 1.61 0.91
CA ARG A 362 -12.76 2.41 1.92
C ARG A 362 -12.84 1.71 3.29
N GLN A 363 -12.08 0.64 3.48
CA GLN A 363 -11.96 -0.10 4.73
C GLN A 363 -13.22 -0.90 5.10
N ASN A 364 -13.98 -1.34 4.10
CA ASN A 364 -15.21 -2.10 4.27
C ASN A 364 -15.06 -3.55 3.80
N ILE A 365 -16.13 -4.33 3.92
CA ILE A 365 -16.23 -5.72 3.46
C ILE A 365 -17.32 -5.84 2.40
N VAL A 366 -17.11 -6.67 1.37
CA VAL A 366 -18.13 -7.09 0.40
C VAL A 366 -18.30 -8.60 0.47
N ILE A 367 -19.55 -9.06 0.52
CA ILE A 367 -19.94 -10.46 0.33
C ILE A 367 -20.53 -10.60 -1.08
N PRO A 368 -19.81 -11.18 -2.05
CA PRO A 368 -20.33 -11.39 -3.39
C PRO A 368 -21.18 -12.67 -3.48
N PHE A 369 -21.97 -12.77 -4.55
CA PHE A 369 -22.75 -13.97 -4.90
C PHE A 369 -23.77 -14.37 -3.82
N VAL A 370 -24.47 -13.41 -3.24
CA VAL A 370 -25.63 -13.67 -2.38
C VAL A 370 -26.87 -13.77 -3.24
N LYS A 371 -27.62 -14.87 -3.18
CA LYS A 371 -28.90 -14.96 -3.92
C LYS A 371 -29.87 -13.89 -3.41
N GLU A 372 -30.64 -13.29 -4.31
CA GLU A 372 -31.60 -12.23 -3.94
C GLU A 372 -32.60 -12.67 -2.86
N GLU A 373 -33.07 -13.92 -2.93
CA GLU A 373 -33.99 -14.53 -1.94
C GLU A 373 -33.38 -14.68 -0.54
N LEU A 374 -32.04 -14.71 -0.42
CA LEU A 374 -31.33 -14.82 0.85
C LEU A 374 -31.12 -13.46 1.52
N VAL A 375 -31.37 -12.34 0.85
CA VAL A 375 -31.09 -10.99 1.38
C VAL A 375 -31.76 -10.74 2.74
N PRO A 376 -33.05 -11.06 2.96
CA PRO A 376 -33.68 -10.88 4.27
C PRO A 376 -32.99 -11.71 5.37
N PHE A 377 -32.60 -12.95 5.05
CA PHE A 377 -31.88 -13.82 5.98
C PHE A 377 -30.49 -13.28 6.31
N PHE A 378 -29.73 -12.85 5.29
CA PHE A 378 -28.44 -12.19 5.50
C PHE A 378 -28.56 -10.95 6.37
N TYR A 379 -29.57 -10.11 6.15
CA TYR A 379 -29.80 -8.94 7.00
C TYR A 379 -29.98 -9.35 8.46
N GLN A 380 -30.82 -10.35 8.76
CA GLN A 380 -31.03 -10.81 10.13
C GLN A 380 -29.76 -11.40 10.77
N GLU A 381 -28.96 -12.17 10.03
CA GLU A 381 -27.72 -12.74 10.57
C GLU A 381 -26.64 -11.65 10.76
N LEU A 382 -26.52 -10.70 9.83
CA LEU A 382 -25.61 -9.56 9.94
C LEU A 382 -26.04 -8.60 11.06
N GLU A 383 -27.34 -8.48 11.34
CA GLU A 383 -27.86 -7.66 12.45
C GLU A 383 -27.31 -8.17 13.79
N LYS A 384 -27.27 -9.50 13.99
CA LYS A 384 -26.67 -10.12 15.18
C LYS A 384 -25.17 -9.80 15.33
N LEU A 385 -24.49 -9.50 14.23
CA LEU A 385 -23.07 -9.10 14.22
C LEU A 385 -22.88 -7.58 14.34
N GLY A 386 -23.95 -6.79 14.22
CA GLY A 386 -23.87 -5.33 14.10
C GLY A 386 -23.35 -4.84 12.74
N PHE A 387 -23.57 -5.61 11.67
CA PHE A 387 -23.07 -5.34 10.31
C PHE A 387 -24.17 -4.86 9.33
N VAL A 388 -25.25 -4.31 9.87
CA VAL A 388 -26.41 -3.79 9.09
C VAL A 388 -26.49 -2.27 9.09
N GLU A 389 -25.39 -1.58 9.40
CA GLU A 389 -25.36 -0.13 9.31
C GLU A 389 -25.53 0.31 7.85
N ALA A 390 -26.51 1.19 7.61
CA ALA A 390 -26.80 1.74 6.30
C ALA A 390 -25.73 2.74 5.84
N GLY A 391 -25.59 2.89 4.52
CA GLY A 391 -24.71 3.90 3.93
C GLY A 391 -23.34 3.40 3.51
N TYR A 392 -23.22 2.12 3.13
CA TYR A 392 -22.00 1.60 2.49
C TYR A 392 -21.59 2.47 1.29
N ASN A 393 -20.33 2.92 1.29
CA ASN A 393 -19.78 3.82 0.29
C ASN A 393 -20.53 5.17 0.13
N LYS A 394 -21.34 5.61 1.11
CA LYS A 394 -22.01 6.94 1.10
C LYS A 394 -21.22 7.96 1.93
N ALA A 395 -21.74 9.17 2.12
CA ALA A 395 -20.99 10.23 2.83
C ALA A 395 -20.73 9.93 4.30
N VAL A 396 -21.65 9.19 4.94
CA VAL A 396 -21.51 8.70 6.32
C VAL A 396 -20.39 7.67 6.49
N ASP A 397 -19.88 7.09 5.40
CA ASP A 397 -18.86 6.05 5.44
C ASP A 397 -17.45 6.65 5.38
N ILE A 398 -17.02 7.20 6.51
CA ILE A 398 -15.81 8.01 6.59
C ILE A 398 -14.57 7.11 6.70
N THR A 399 -13.69 7.20 5.70
CA THR A 399 -12.41 6.49 5.71
C THR A 399 -11.40 7.23 6.59
N ALA A 400 -10.78 6.54 7.55
CA ALA A 400 -9.80 7.12 8.48
C ALA A 400 -8.55 6.24 8.61
N CYS A 401 -7.38 6.89 8.71
CA CYS A 401 -6.17 6.15 9.10
C CYS A 401 -6.12 5.93 10.62
N PRO A 402 -5.25 5.03 11.13
CA PRO A 402 -5.13 4.79 12.57
C PRO A 402 -4.70 5.99 13.42
N GLY A 403 -4.18 7.07 12.81
CA GLY A 403 -3.90 8.32 13.54
C GLY A 403 -2.97 8.15 14.74
N THR A 404 -3.21 8.92 15.79
CA THR A 404 -2.43 8.88 17.04
C THR A 404 -2.66 7.62 17.86
N ASP A 405 -3.66 6.80 17.57
CA ASP A 405 -3.98 5.58 18.33
C ASP A 405 -2.83 4.58 18.32
N THR A 406 -2.19 4.40 17.15
CA THR A 406 -1.10 3.43 16.97
C THR A 406 0.03 3.91 16.06
N CYS A 407 -0.15 4.99 15.29
CA CYS A 407 0.86 5.43 14.33
C CYS A 407 1.90 6.35 14.98
N ASN A 408 3.17 6.02 14.80
CA ASN A 408 4.32 6.87 15.17
C ASN A 408 4.30 8.25 14.50
N LEU A 409 3.68 8.37 13.33
CA LEU A 409 3.60 9.63 12.56
C LEU A 409 2.29 10.40 12.79
N GLY A 410 1.37 9.87 13.61
CA GLY A 410 0.10 10.54 13.91
C GLY A 410 0.34 11.89 14.57
N ILE A 411 -0.28 12.95 14.06
CA ILE A 411 -0.23 14.30 14.61
C ILE A 411 -1.48 14.58 15.45
N ALA A 412 -2.65 14.21 14.93
CA ALA A 412 -3.93 14.29 15.64
C ALA A 412 -4.74 13.01 15.42
N SER A 413 -5.71 12.77 16.30
CA SER A 413 -6.63 11.64 16.23
C SER A 413 -7.49 11.75 14.98
N SER A 414 -7.33 10.79 14.06
CA SER A 414 -8.17 10.69 12.86
C SER A 414 -9.37 9.77 13.04
N THR A 415 -9.24 8.77 13.91
CA THR A 415 -10.31 7.82 14.26
C THR A 415 -11.37 8.51 15.11
N GLY A 416 -10.96 9.18 16.19
CA GLY A 416 -11.91 9.84 17.10
C GLY A 416 -12.69 10.99 16.43
N ILE A 417 -12.07 11.78 15.57
CA ILE A 417 -12.80 12.79 14.78
C ILE A 417 -13.72 12.14 13.74
N ALA A 418 -13.30 11.03 13.10
CA ALA A 418 -14.14 10.36 12.12
C ALA A 418 -15.45 9.85 12.75
N GLU A 419 -15.37 9.21 13.92
CA GLU A 419 -16.56 8.78 14.67
C GLU A 419 -17.50 9.95 14.98
N GLU A 420 -16.96 11.09 15.41
CA GLU A 420 -17.78 12.27 15.69
C GLU A 420 -18.41 12.86 14.41
N LEU A 421 -17.69 12.93 13.30
CA LEU A 421 -18.24 13.42 12.04
C LEU A 421 -19.31 12.46 11.48
N GLU A 422 -19.14 11.15 11.62
CA GLU A 422 -20.19 10.19 11.31
C GLU A 422 -21.41 10.38 12.19
N ARG A 423 -21.22 10.61 13.50
CA ARG A 423 -22.32 10.91 14.43
C ARG A 423 -23.10 12.14 13.96
N VAL A 424 -22.41 13.24 13.62
CA VAL A 424 -23.03 14.46 13.08
C VAL A 424 -23.86 14.16 11.85
N ILE A 425 -23.32 13.43 10.86
CA ILE A 425 -24.07 13.08 9.64
C ILE A 425 -25.31 12.26 9.98
N LYS A 426 -25.18 11.23 10.82
CA LYS A 426 -26.31 10.37 11.21
C LYS A 426 -27.41 11.14 11.93
N THR A 427 -27.05 12.06 12.84
CA THR A 427 -28.02 12.74 13.70
C THR A 427 -28.61 13.99 13.06
N GLU A 428 -27.83 14.71 12.26
CA GLU A 428 -28.20 16.04 11.76
C GLU A 428 -28.46 16.06 10.24
N TYR A 429 -27.88 15.11 9.49
CA TYR A 429 -27.96 15.07 8.03
C TYR A 429 -28.30 13.67 7.46
N PRO A 430 -29.39 13.01 7.91
CA PRO A 430 -29.72 11.64 7.54
C PRO A 430 -29.93 11.40 6.03
N GLN A 431 -30.21 12.44 5.25
CA GLN A 431 -30.27 12.40 3.79
C GLN A 431 -28.94 11.93 3.16
N TYR A 432 -27.81 12.18 3.80
CA TYR A 432 -26.50 11.74 3.31
C TYR A 432 -26.21 10.25 3.55
N LEU A 433 -27.09 9.53 4.24
CA LEU A 433 -27.03 8.07 4.32
C LEU A 433 -27.26 7.41 2.96
N LYS A 434 -27.92 8.09 2.01
CA LYS A 434 -28.17 7.60 0.65
C LYS A 434 -27.34 8.32 -0.43
N ASN A 435 -26.65 9.40 -0.08
CA ASN A 435 -25.92 10.21 -1.03
C ASN A 435 -24.66 9.49 -1.53
N GLU A 436 -24.57 9.26 -2.83
CA GLU A 436 -23.42 8.59 -3.46
C GLU A 436 -22.28 9.56 -3.84
N ASP A 437 -22.57 10.85 -3.83
CA ASP A 437 -21.80 11.89 -4.48
C ASP A 437 -20.81 12.64 -3.55
N LEU A 438 -20.83 12.29 -2.27
CA LEU A 438 -19.97 12.91 -1.28
C LEU A 438 -19.11 11.87 -0.57
N VAL A 439 -17.80 12.00 -0.72
CA VAL A 439 -16.77 11.17 -0.09
C VAL A 439 -16.01 12.01 0.91
N ILE A 440 -16.00 11.57 2.17
CA ILE A 440 -15.28 12.21 3.27
C ILE A 440 -14.14 11.30 3.71
N LYS A 441 -12.93 11.83 3.81
CA LYS A 441 -11.76 11.05 4.24
C LYS A 441 -10.83 11.81 5.16
N ILE A 442 -10.25 11.09 6.12
CA ILE A 442 -9.47 11.68 7.22
C ILE A 442 -8.10 11.02 7.32
N SER A 443 -7.06 11.78 7.60
CA SER A 443 -5.76 11.23 8.02
C SER A 443 -5.18 12.03 9.16
N GLY A 444 -4.61 11.36 10.16
CA GLY A 444 -3.99 12.03 11.31
C GLY A 444 -2.70 12.79 11.00
N CYS A 445 -2.20 12.76 9.76
CA CYS A 445 -1.05 13.53 9.30
C CYS A 445 -1.05 13.74 7.77
N MET A 446 -0.06 14.49 7.26
CA MET A 446 0.12 14.80 5.83
C MET A 446 0.47 13.61 4.92
N ASN A 447 0.71 12.41 5.47
CA ASN A 447 1.06 11.24 4.64
C ASN A 447 -0.14 10.66 3.86
N ALA A 448 -1.36 11.11 4.16
CA ALA A 448 -2.58 10.76 3.45
C ALA A 448 -2.88 9.25 3.38
N CYS A 449 -2.62 8.51 4.47
CA CYS A 449 -2.94 7.09 4.56
C CYS A 449 -4.44 6.80 4.44
N GLY A 450 -5.28 7.69 4.95
CA GLY A 450 -6.73 7.66 4.74
C GLY A 450 -7.17 8.35 3.45
N GLN A 451 -6.24 8.79 2.60
CA GLN A 451 -6.51 9.36 1.26
C GLN A 451 -7.28 10.70 1.24
N HIS A 452 -7.14 11.55 2.27
CA HIS A 452 -7.86 12.83 2.36
C HIS A 452 -7.67 13.79 1.17
N ASN A 453 -6.56 13.72 0.41
CA ASN A 453 -6.33 14.62 -0.73
C ASN A 453 -7.22 14.34 -1.95
N MET A 454 -7.86 13.17 -2.04
CA MET A 454 -8.77 12.84 -3.16
C MET A 454 -10.23 12.99 -2.77
N ALA A 455 -10.54 13.28 -1.51
CA ALA A 455 -11.92 13.34 -1.04
C ALA A 455 -12.59 14.66 -1.42
N ASN A 456 -13.92 14.63 -1.57
CA ASN A 456 -14.72 15.84 -1.71
C ASN A 456 -14.49 16.74 -0.50
N ILE A 457 -14.53 16.14 0.70
CA ILE A 457 -14.17 16.78 1.96
C ILE A 457 -13.08 15.95 2.64
N GLY A 458 -11.89 16.51 2.73
CA GLY A 458 -10.73 15.92 3.37
C GLY A 458 -10.41 16.58 4.70
N PHE A 459 -10.02 15.80 5.70
CA PHE A 459 -9.43 16.31 6.94
C PHE A 459 -8.02 15.74 7.16
N GLN A 460 -7.07 16.62 7.45
CA GLN A 460 -5.68 16.26 7.72
C GLN A 460 -5.26 16.75 9.12
N GLY A 461 -4.87 15.82 9.98
CA GLY A 461 -4.35 16.10 11.32
C GLY A 461 -3.12 17.02 11.29
N MET A 462 -3.17 18.04 12.15
CA MET A 462 -2.23 19.13 12.28
C MET A 462 -2.19 19.62 13.74
N THR A 463 -1.39 20.66 14.00
CA THR A 463 -1.41 21.39 15.28
C THR A 463 -1.60 22.87 15.05
N VAL A 464 -2.26 23.55 15.99
CA VAL A 464 -2.27 25.01 16.12
C VAL A 464 -1.50 25.42 17.36
N ARG A 465 -1.00 26.66 17.37
CA ARG A 465 -0.31 27.24 18.51
C ARG A 465 -1.03 28.52 18.91
N THR A 466 -1.34 28.68 20.19
CA THR A 466 -1.99 29.88 20.74
C THR A 466 -0.98 31.02 20.90
N PRO A 467 -1.43 32.28 21.11
CA PRO A 467 -0.53 33.38 21.46
C PRO A 467 0.35 33.09 22.68
N ASP A 468 -0.19 32.37 23.66
CA ASP A 468 0.53 31.93 24.88
C ASP A 468 1.44 30.71 24.65
N LYS A 469 1.71 30.36 23.38
CA LYS A 469 2.58 29.28 22.93
C LYS A 469 2.12 27.87 23.33
N LEU A 470 0.88 27.70 23.77
CA LEU A 470 0.27 26.37 23.99
C LEU A 470 -0.02 25.72 22.63
N VAL A 471 0.05 24.38 22.58
CA VAL A 471 -0.17 23.60 21.35
C VAL A 471 -1.43 22.78 21.49
N ALA A 472 -2.34 22.90 20.51
CA ALA A 472 -3.58 22.14 20.45
C ALA A 472 -3.67 21.31 19.16
N PRO A 473 -4.37 20.15 19.17
CA PRO A 473 -4.65 19.38 17.97
C PRO A 473 -5.54 20.18 17.01
N ALA A 474 -5.28 20.04 15.72
CA ALA A 474 -5.96 20.78 14.67
C ALA A 474 -6.21 19.89 13.45
N LEU A 475 -7.09 20.37 12.57
CA LEU A 475 -7.42 19.77 11.30
C LEU A 475 -7.19 20.82 10.21
N GLN A 476 -6.40 20.47 9.19
CA GLN A 476 -6.48 21.14 7.91
C GLN A 476 -7.69 20.57 7.17
N VAL A 477 -8.63 21.44 6.81
CA VAL A 477 -9.76 21.14 5.94
C VAL A 477 -9.29 21.24 4.50
N LEU A 478 -9.63 20.23 3.69
CA LEU A 478 -9.37 20.19 2.26
C LEU A 478 -10.66 19.96 1.49
N LEU A 479 -10.85 20.62 0.35
CA LEU A 479 -12.09 20.51 -0.44
C LEU A 479 -11.82 20.37 -1.93
N GLY A 480 -12.70 19.67 -2.64
CA GLY A 480 -12.73 19.63 -4.11
C GLY A 480 -12.03 18.43 -4.77
N GLY A 481 -11.59 17.43 -3.99
CA GLY A 481 -11.05 16.20 -4.54
C GLY A 481 -12.14 15.27 -5.06
N GLY A 482 -11.81 14.41 -6.03
CA GLY A 482 -12.73 13.38 -6.49
C GLY A 482 -12.13 12.44 -7.55
N ASN A 483 -12.73 11.27 -7.69
CA ASN A 483 -12.46 10.35 -8.80
C ASN A 483 -13.38 10.71 -9.98
N GLN A 484 -12.82 10.91 -11.17
CA GLN A 484 -13.57 11.24 -12.40
C GLN A 484 -13.63 10.06 -13.39
N GLY A 485 -13.09 8.90 -13.00
CA GLY A 485 -13.06 7.71 -13.85
C GLY A 485 -11.99 7.77 -14.93
N ASP A 486 -11.73 6.60 -15.51
CA ASP A 486 -10.78 6.37 -16.60
C ASP A 486 -9.38 6.96 -16.34
N GLY A 487 -8.90 6.90 -15.10
CA GLY A 487 -7.60 7.46 -14.72
C GLY A 487 -7.61 8.98 -14.49
N ASN A 488 -8.76 9.65 -14.52
CA ASN A 488 -8.89 11.08 -14.24
C ASN A 488 -9.32 11.33 -12.79
N ALA A 489 -8.78 12.38 -12.18
CA ALA A 489 -9.15 12.78 -10.82
C ALA A 489 -8.72 14.22 -10.51
N THR A 490 -9.38 14.80 -9.51
CA THR A 490 -9.02 16.11 -8.93
C THR A 490 -8.49 15.90 -7.52
N PHE A 491 -7.46 16.65 -7.12
CA PHE A 491 -7.02 16.71 -5.73
C PHE A 491 -7.63 17.90 -5.02
N ALA A 492 -7.98 17.70 -3.76
CA ALA A 492 -8.55 18.71 -2.89
C ALA A 492 -7.53 19.81 -2.54
N ASP A 493 -7.98 21.06 -2.56
CA ASP A 493 -7.19 22.21 -2.10
C ASP A 493 -7.17 22.26 -0.58
N LYS A 494 -6.09 22.80 0.00
CA LYS A 494 -6.02 23.10 1.44
C LYS A 494 -6.74 24.42 1.69
N VAL A 495 -7.88 24.39 2.40
CA VAL A 495 -8.72 25.57 2.60
C VAL A 495 -8.36 26.29 3.89
N VAL A 496 -8.71 25.75 5.06
CA VAL A 496 -8.45 26.39 6.37
C VAL A 496 -7.91 25.39 7.39
N LYS A 497 -7.18 25.87 8.39
CA LYS A 497 -6.68 25.05 9.50
C LYS A 497 -7.41 25.42 10.79
N VAL A 498 -8.24 24.51 11.30
CA VAL A 498 -9.11 24.74 12.45
C VAL A 498 -8.67 23.89 13.65
N PRO A 499 -8.87 24.33 14.91
CA PRO A 499 -8.79 23.46 16.08
C PRO A 499 -9.65 22.20 15.90
N SER A 500 -9.17 21.05 16.38
CA SER A 500 -9.79 19.75 16.07
C SER A 500 -11.25 19.66 16.54
N ARG A 501 -11.58 20.28 17.68
CA ARG A 501 -12.95 20.34 18.22
C ARG A 501 -13.92 21.14 17.36
N ARG A 502 -13.43 21.96 16.42
CA ARG A 502 -14.24 22.71 15.46
C ARG A 502 -14.44 21.98 14.13
N GLY A 503 -13.88 20.78 13.97
CA GLY A 503 -14.12 19.92 12.81
C GLY A 503 -15.61 19.67 12.51
N PRO A 504 -16.44 19.31 13.52
CA PRO A 504 -17.88 19.16 13.37
C PRO A 504 -18.57 20.41 12.83
N GLU A 505 -18.21 21.58 13.36
CA GLU A 505 -18.77 22.86 12.91
C GLU A 505 -18.35 23.21 11.48
N ALA A 506 -17.09 22.95 11.11
CA ALA A 506 -16.64 23.12 9.73
C ALA A 506 -17.45 22.22 8.78
N LEU A 507 -17.68 20.96 9.15
CA LEU A 507 -18.51 20.04 8.36
C LEU A 507 -19.94 20.58 8.19
N ARG A 508 -20.60 20.99 9.27
CA ARG A 508 -21.96 21.57 9.23
C ARG A 508 -22.04 22.73 8.26
N ARG A 509 -21.12 23.69 8.37
CA ARG A 509 -21.10 24.86 7.50
C ARG A 509 -20.94 24.50 6.03
N ILE A 510 -20.04 23.56 5.72
CA ILE A 510 -19.81 23.08 4.35
C ILE A 510 -21.06 22.39 3.79
N LEU A 511 -21.69 21.49 4.56
CA LEU A 511 -22.90 20.78 4.12
C LEU A 511 -24.08 21.74 3.93
N ASN A 512 -24.32 22.65 4.89
CA ASN A 512 -25.40 23.64 4.80
C ASN A 512 -25.22 24.55 3.58
N ASP A 513 -23.99 25.01 3.33
CA ASP A 513 -23.68 25.85 2.18
C ASP A 513 -23.82 25.10 0.85
N TYR A 514 -23.42 23.82 0.80
CA TYR A 514 -23.65 22.95 -0.34
C TYR A 514 -25.15 22.75 -0.62
N GLU A 515 -25.94 22.37 0.39
CA GLU A 515 -27.39 22.17 0.23
C GLU A 515 -28.10 23.43 -0.25
N ALA A 516 -27.73 24.60 0.27
CA ALA A 516 -28.34 25.86 -0.09
C ALA A 516 -27.96 26.34 -1.50
N ASN A 517 -26.78 25.98 -2.02
CA ASN A 517 -26.21 26.63 -3.19
C ASN A 517 -25.81 25.69 -4.35
N ALA A 518 -25.84 24.37 -4.18
CA ALA A 518 -25.41 23.42 -5.21
C ALA A 518 -26.29 23.41 -6.46
N ASN A 519 -27.58 23.74 -6.29
CA ASN A 519 -28.57 23.71 -7.39
C ASN A 519 -28.58 22.37 -8.14
N GLY A 520 -28.45 21.25 -7.42
CA GLY A 520 -28.44 19.89 -7.96
C GLY A 520 -27.12 19.42 -8.59
N LYS A 521 -26.07 20.25 -8.59
CA LYS A 521 -24.72 19.87 -9.03
C LYS A 521 -24.06 18.92 -8.03
N GLN A 522 -23.12 18.14 -8.53
CA GLN A 522 -22.28 17.32 -7.66
C GLN A 522 -21.33 18.18 -6.80
N PHE A 523 -20.86 17.66 -5.67
CA PHE A 523 -20.01 18.46 -4.77
C PHE A 523 -18.74 18.96 -5.45
N VAL A 524 -18.08 18.12 -6.27
CA VAL A 524 -16.86 18.52 -6.99
C VAL A 524 -17.15 19.68 -7.94
N GLU A 525 -18.23 19.59 -8.71
CA GLU A 525 -18.63 20.61 -9.68
C GLU A 525 -19.00 21.92 -8.98
N TYR A 526 -19.76 21.83 -7.89
CA TYR A 526 -20.10 22.97 -7.04
C TYR A 526 -18.86 23.66 -6.47
N TYR A 527 -17.91 22.87 -5.95
CA TYR A 527 -16.65 23.40 -5.42
C TYR A 527 -15.83 24.08 -6.52
N LEU A 528 -15.74 23.48 -7.71
CA LEU A 528 -15.00 24.07 -8.84
C LEU A 528 -15.55 25.43 -9.27
N GLU A 529 -16.87 25.64 -9.17
CA GLU A 529 -17.51 26.92 -9.48
C GLU A 529 -17.22 27.99 -8.41
N LYS A 530 -17.29 27.63 -7.12
CA LYS A 530 -17.07 28.57 -6.01
C LYS A 530 -15.59 28.89 -5.80
N GLY A 531 -14.73 27.87 -5.92
CA GLY A 531 -13.29 27.93 -5.73
C GLY A 531 -12.83 28.02 -4.27
N GLN A 532 -11.54 27.76 -4.06
CA GLN A 532 -10.88 27.73 -2.75
C GLN A 532 -11.09 29.00 -1.92
N LYS A 533 -11.01 30.18 -2.56
CA LYS A 533 -11.09 31.48 -1.87
C LYS A 533 -12.44 31.69 -1.19
N TYR A 534 -13.53 31.30 -1.86
CA TYR A 534 -14.88 31.39 -1.29
C TYR A 534 -14.97 30.63 0.04
N PHE A 535 -14.54 29.37 0.06
CA PHE A 535 -14.58 28.55 1.29
C PHE A 535 -13.57 29.01 2.33
N TYR A 536 -12.42 29.55 1.92
CA TYR A 536 -11.48 30.17 2.86
C TYR A 536 -12.15 31.33 3.59
N ASP A 537 -12.74 32.28 2.85
CA ASP A 537 -13.38 33.46 3.41
C ASP A 537 -14.57 33.07 4.32
N PHE A 538 -15.27 31.98 3.98
CA PHE A 538 -16.41 31.44 4.71
C PHE A 538 -16.06 30.69 6.01
N LEU A 539 -14.90 30.05 6.09
CA LEU A 539 -14.50 29.22 7.23
C LEU A 539 -13.36 29.81 8.07
N GLN A 540 -12.76 30.94 7.66
CA GLN A 540 -11.55 31.47 8.29
C GLN A 540 -11.75 31.86 9.76
N ASP A 541 -12.96 32.21 10.19
CA ASP A 541 -13.29 32.53 11.59
C ASP A 541 -13.05 31.33 12.51
N LEU A 542 -13.26 30.11 12.02
CA LEU A 542 -13.01 28.89 12.79
C LEU A 542 -11.53 28.66 13.11
N GLN A 543 -10.61 29.40 12.49
CA GLN A 543 -9.17 29.28 12.75
C GLN A 543 -8.72 30.01 14.02
N ASP A 544 -9.56 30.85 14.62
CA ASP A 544 -9.19 31.66 15.78
C ASP A 544 -8.71 30.79 16.95
N ALA A 545 -7.43 30.92 17.30
CA ALA A 545 -6.79 30.18 18.39
C ALA A 545 -6.63 31.00 19.67
N THR A 546 -7.25 32.19 19.75
CA THR A 546 -7.18 33.08 20.92
C THR A 546 -8.25 32.75 21.98
N ASN A 547 -9.32 32.06 21.59
CA ASN A 547 -10.48 31.72 22.41
C ASN A 547 -10.62 30.21 22.65
N LEU A 548 -9.51 29.47 22.70
CA LEU A 548 -9.53 28.03 22.99
C LEU A 548 -9.87 27.76 24.45
N THR A 549 -10.66 26.71 24.67
CA THR A 549 -11.06 26.18 25.98
C THR A 549 -10.15 25.00 26.39
N GLU A 550 -10.26 24.53 27.63
CA GLU A 550 -9.48 23.37 28.09
C GLU A 550 -9.70 22.11 27.23
N LEU A 551 -10.92 21.90 26.73
CA LEU A 551 -11.28 20.77 25.87
C LEU A 551 -10.60 20.81 24.50
N ASP A 552 -10.23 22.00 24.01
CA ASP A 552 -9.50 22.15 22.75
C ASP A 552 -8.06 21.62 22.85
N PHE A 553 -7.53 21.48 24.06
CA PHE A 553 -6.22 20.88 24.33
C PHE A 553 -6.31 19.38 24.61
N ILE A 554 -7.44 18.74 24.37
CA ILE A 554 -7.64 17.29 24.50
C ILE A 554 -8.06 16.75 23.13
N ASP A 555 -7.26 15.82 22.59
CA ASP A 555 -7.54 15.20 21.30
C ASP A 555 -8.76 14.26 21.38
N TRP A 556 -9.31 13.87 20.24
CA TRP A 556 -10.46 12.96 20.22
C TRP A 556 -10.07 11.55 20.68
N GLY A 557 -10.93 10.93 21.51
CA GLY A 557 -10.73 9.57 22.02
C GLY A 557 -9.79 9.46 23.23
N THR A 558 -9.39 10.58 23.84
CA THR A 558 -8.57 10.61 25.06
C THR A 558 -9.11 11.62 26.07
N GLU A 559 -8.74 11.44 27.34
CA GLU A 559 -8.99 12.37 28.45
C GLU A 559 -7.71 13.15 28.83
N GLU A 560 -6.56 12.76 28.28
CA GLU A 560 -5.28 13.37 28.58
C GLU A 560 -5.04 14.65 27.77
N LYS A 561 -4.26 15.57 28.35
CA LYS A 561 -3.81 16.77 27.64
C LYS A 561 -2.97 16.38 26.43
N TYR A 562 -3.23 17.04 25.31
CA TYR A 562 -2.55 16.81 24.06
C TYR A 562 -1.05 17.09 24.19
N VAL A 563 -0.25 16.09 23.84
CA VAL A 563 1.19 16.22 23.69
C VAL A 563 1.56 15.88 22.26
N LYS A 564 2.23 16.83 21.59
CA LYS A 564 2.76 16.61 20.25
C LYS A 564 3.97 15.66 20.31
N ALA A 565 3.70 14.36 20.28
CA ALA A 565 4.71 13.31 20.14
C ALA A 565 4.61 12.68 18.75
N ILE A 566 5.46 13.19 17.83
CA ILE A 566 5.66 12.64 16.49
C ILE A 566 6.95 11.83 16.54
N GLY A 567 6.83 10.52 16.46
CA GLY A 567 7.97 9.61 16.36
C GLY A 567 8.62 9.62 14.97
N VAL A 568 9.68 8.85 14.82
CA VAL A 568 10.31 8.62 13.52
C VAL A 568 9.54 7.53 12.80
N GLY A 569 9.00 7.83 11.62
CA GLY A 569 8.35 6.79 10.82
C GLY A 569 9.37 5.75 10.43
N GLU A 570 9.18 4.49 10.85
CA GLU A 570 10.18 3.41 10.73
C GLU A 570 10.74 3.13 9.35
N CYS A 571 10.11 3.64 8.32
CA CYS A 571 10.79 3.60 7.05
C CYS A 571 12.05 4.52 7.02
N ALA A 572 12.31 5.41 7.99
CA ALA A 572 13.31 6.49 7.96
C ALA A 572 14.72 6.11 8.46
N GLY A 573 15.67 6.01 7.53
CA GLY A 573 17.09 5.70 7.76
C GLY A 573 17.92 6.76 8.49
N VAL A 574 18.95 6.30 9.19
CA VAL A 574 20.03 7.06 9.83
C VAL A 574 21.36 6.42 9.42
N VAL A 575 22.42 7.22 9.31
CA VAL A 575 23.70 6.83 8.71
C VAL A 575 24.48 5.82 9.58
N ILE A 576 24.88 4.71 8.95
CA ILE A 576 25.70 3.59 9.49
C ILE A 576 27.18 3.80 9.13
N ASP A 577 28.11 3.07 9.77
CA ASP A 577 29.37 2.68 9.13
C ASP A 577 29.09 1.78 7.91
N LEU A 578 28.86 2.45 6.80
CA LEU A 578 28.22 1.92 5.62
C LEU A 578 29.15 1.02 4.79
N ILE A 579 30.47 1.08 4.99
CA ILE A 579 31.44 0.45 4.07
C ILE A 579 31.55 -1.06 4.31
N ALA A 580 31.85 -1.49 5.54
CA ALA A 580 31.99 -2.92 5.85
C ALA A 580 30.67 -3.68 5.65
N THR A 581 29.55 -3.04 6.01
CA THR A 581 28.21 -3.58 5.80
C THR A 581 27.93 -3.81 4.32
N LEU A 582 28.26 -2.85 3.44
CA LEU A 582 28.06 -3.00 2.00
C LEU A 582 28.91 -4.14 1.41
N PHE A 583 30.15 -4.33 1.86
CA PHE A 583 30.97 -5.44 1.39
C PHE A 583 30.46 -6.81 1.83
N PHE A 584 29.95 -6.94 3.05
CA PHE A 584 29.31 -8.18 3.50
C PHE A 584 28.03 -8.46 2.69
N GLU A 585 27.22 -7.44 2.42
CA GLU A 585 26.03 -7.58 1.57
C GLU A 585 26.36 -7.94 0.13
N SER A 586 27.47 -7.44 -0.41
CA SER A 586 27.93 -7.83 -1.74
C SER A 586 28.27 -9.32 -1.83
N GLU A 587 28.81 -9.93 -0.77
CA GLU A 587 29.04 -11.39 -0.70
C GLU A 587 27.71 -12.15 -0.61
N GLU A 588 26.83 -11.76 0.32
CA GLU A 588 25.51 -12.38 0.48
C GLU A 588 24.72 -12.34 -0.85
N LYS A 589 24.83 -11.25 -1.60
CA LYS A 589 24.23 -11.10 -2.94
C LYS A 589 24.85 -12.02 -3.98
N ILE A 590 26.17 -12.24 -3.96
CA ILE A 590 26.83 -13.20 -4.86
C ILE A 590 26.41 -14.63 -4.54
N ASP A 591 26.34 -14.99 -3.26
CA ASP A 591 25.94 -16.34 -2.85
C ASP A 591 24.47 -16.61 -3.24
N ASN A 592 23.59 -15.64 -3.01
CA ASN A 592 22.21 -15.71 -3.48
C ASN A 592 22.11 -15.77 -5.02
N ALA A 593 23.03 -15.10 -5.74
CA ALA A 593 23.09 -15.17 -7.19
C ALA A 593 23.45 -16.59 -7.68
N LYS A 594 24.40 -17.26 -7.01
CA LYS A 594 24.75 -18.66 -7.29
C LYS A 594 23.59 -19.61 -7.01
N GLU A 595 22.92 -19.45 -5.87
CA GLU A 595 21.72 -20.24 -5.54
C GLU A 595 20.61 -20.02 -6.58
N SER A 596 20.38 -18.78 -7.02
CA SER A 596 19.40 -18.49 -8.07
C SER A 596 19.78 -19.13 -9.41
N PHE A 597 21.08 -19.14 -9.74
CA PHE A 597 21.60 -19.78 -10.95
C PHE A 597 21.43 -21.30 -10.90
N GLU A 598 21.70 -21.93 -9.76
CA GLU A 598 21.49 -23.38 -9.54
C GLU A 598 20.02 -23.77 -9.67
N ASN A 599 19.10 -22.89 -9.28
CA ASN A 599 17.66 -23.05 -9.46
C ASN A 599 17.16 -22.63 -10.86
N GLU A 600 18.06 -22.40 -11.82
CA GLU A 600 17.76 -21.98 -13.20
C GLU A 600 17.02 -20.64 -13.33
N VAL A 601 17.02 -19.80 -12.29
CA VAL A 601 16.43 -18.45 -12.30
C VAL A 601 17.50 -17.44 -12.73
N TYR A 602 17.87 -17.47 -14.01
CA TYR A 602 18.99 -16.70 -14.55
C TYR A 602 18.81 -15.19 -14.42
N SER A 603 17.61 -14.66 -14.69
CA SER A 603 17.31 -13.23 -14.53
C SER A 603 17.49 -12.75 -13.08
N GLY A 604 17.07 -13.58 -12.11
CA GLY A 604 17.28 -13.33 -10.67
C GLY A 604 18.76 -13.35 -10.30
N ALA A 605 19.50 -14.35 -10.78
CA ALA A 605 20.94 -14.49 -10.55
C ALA A 605 21.73 -13.28 -11.07
N ILE A 606 21.43 -12.84 -12.30
CA ILE A 606 22.05 -11.66 -12.92
C ILE A 606 21.75 -10.39 -12.09
N TYR A 607 20.51 -10.22 -11.65
CA TYR A 607 20.13 -9.02 -10.88
C TYR A 607 20.80 -8.98 -9.50
N LEU A 608 20.93 -10.12 -8.82
CA LEU A 608 21.65 -10.20 -7.54
C LEU A 608 23.15 -9.89 -7.71
N ALA A 609 23.78 -10.38 -8.78
CA ALA A 609 25.14 -10.00 -9.15
C ALA A 609 25.26 -8.48 -9.45
N TYR A 610 24.29 -7.89 -10.15
CA TYR A 610 24.22 -6.44 -10.36
C TYR A 610 24.16 -5.66 -9.05
N GLN A 611 23.35 -6.10 -8.09
CA GLN A 611 23.29 -5.45 -6.79
C GLN A 611 24.63 -5.55 -6.03
N SER A 612 25.36 -6.67 -6.16
CA SER A 612 26.70 -6.81 -5.60
C SER A 612 27.68 -5.81 -6.21
N PHE A 613 27.69 -5.62 -7.54
CA PHE A 613 28.49 -4.58 -8.18
C PHE A 613 28.19 -3.19 -7.61
N VAL A 614 26.90 -2.81 -7.54
CA VAL A 614 26.50 -1.49 -7.04
C VAL A 614 26.91 -1.29 -5.58
N ASN A 615 26.67 -2.27 -4.71
CA ASN A 615 27.04 -2.19 -3.30
C ASN A 615 28.55 -2.04 -3.12
N SER A 616 29.32 -2.83 -3.88
CA SER A 616 30.79 -2.82 -3.88
C SER A 616 31.36 -1.46 -4.33
N ALA A 617 30.83 -0.90 -5.42
CA ALA A 617 31.22 0.42 -5.91
C ALA A 617 30.84 1.54 -4.93
N LYS A 618 29.64 1.46 -4.34
CA LYS A 618 29.17 2.41 -3.34
C LYS A 618 30.07 2.41 -2.10
N ALA A 619 30.52 1.24 -1.64
CA ALA A 619 31.39 1.13 -0.47
C ALA A 619 32.69 1.95 -0.66
N LEU A 620 33.34 1.85 -1.83
CA LEU A 620 34.53 2.63 -2.14
C LEU A 620 34.25 4.12 -2.33
N LEU A 621 33.17 4.50 -3.02
CA LEU A 621 32.80 5.90 -3.18
C LEU A 621 32.56 6.60 -1.84
N LEU A 622 31.95 5.90 -0.88
CA LEU A 622 31.77 6.40 0.48
C LEU A 622 33.09 6.54 1.23
N ALA A 623 34.04 5.62 1.01
CA ALA A 623 35.39 5.73 1.55
C ALA A 623 36.12 7.00 1.06
N GLU A 624 35.80 7.46 -0.15
CA GLU A 624 36.28 8.71 -0.76
C GLU A 624 35.37 9.92 -0.47
N ASN A 625 34.45 9.81 0.50
CA ASN A 625 33.48 10.85 0.88
C ASN A 625 32.58 11.37 -0.26
N LYS A 626 32.34 10.54 -1.29
CA LYS A 626 31.46 10.89 -2.41
C LYS A 626 29.99 10.64 -2.05
N LYS A 627 29.14 11.58 -2.46
CA LYS A 627 27.69 11.52 -2.21
C LYS A 627 27.00 10.74 -3.33
N THR A 628 26.40 9.61 -2.98
CA THR A 628 25.71 8.73 -3.92
C THR A 628 24.22 8.63 -3.58
N ASN A 629 23.35 8.85 -4.59
CA ASN A 629 21.91 8.94 -4.38
C ASN A 629 21.09 7.97 -5.24
N THR A 630 21.65 7.45 -6.33
CA THR A 630 20.99 6.53 -7.29
C THR A 630 22.00 5.46 -7.72
N HIS A 631 21.55 4.31 -8.24
CA HIS A 631 22.49 3.32 -8.78
C HIS A 631 23.22 3.86 -10.01
N ALA A 632 22.49 4.54 -10.91
CA ALA A 632 23.10 5.16 -12.09
C ALA A 632 24.20 6.16 -11.72
N GLY A 633 24.00 6.97 -10.68
CA GLY A 633 24.98 7.91 -10.18
C GLY A 633 26.17 7.26 -9.46
N ILE A 634 25.96 6.12 -8.79
CA ILE A 634 27.06 5.30 -8.23
C ILE A 634 27.95 4.80 -9.37
N ILE A 635 27.34 4.29 -10.43
CA ILE A 635 28.06 3.73 -11.58
C ILE A 635 28.90 4.81 -12.26
N SER A 636 28.30 5.96 -12.58
CA SER A 636 29.02 7.04 -13.26
C SER A 636 30.13 7.64 -12.39
N GLN A 637 29.88 7.84 -11.08
CA GLN A 637 30.89 8.38 -10.17
C GLN A 637 32.04 7.39 -9.94
N PHE A 638 31.79 6.08 -9.97
CA PHE A 638 32.86 5.10 -9.81
C PHE A 638 33.83 5.16 -10.99
N ASP A 639 33.32 5.28 -12.21
CA ASP A 639 34.15 5.50 -13.40
C ASP A 639 35.02 6.75 -13.25
N GLU A 640 34.41 7.91 -12.95
CA GLU A 640 35.11 9.19 -12.76
C GLU A 640 36.19 9.11 -11.66
N VAL A 641 35.85 8.51 -10.51
CA VAL A 641 36.70 8.58 -9.31
C VAL A 641 37.78 7.52 -9.28
N PHE A 642 37.55 6.33 -9.86
CA PHE A 642 38.47 5.19 -9.73
C PHE A 642 39.03 4.66 -11.05
N VAL A 643 38.27 4.69 -12.14
CA VAL A 643 38.70 4.10 -13.41
C VAL A 643 39.42 5.13 -14.27
N GLU A 644 38.79 6.29 -14.52
CA GLU A 644 39.37 7.39 -15.29
C GLU A 644 40.57 8.04 -14.58
N SER A 645 40.59 7.98 -13.26
CA SER A 645 41.72 8.42 -12.43
C SER A 645 42.84 7.38 -12.32
N GLU A 646 42.70 6.23 -12.98
CA GLU A 646 43.63 5.10 -12.98
C GLU A 646 43.94 4.50 -11.59
N LYS A 647 43.10 4.79 -10.58
CA LYS A 647 43.24 4.19 -9.23
C LYS A 647 42.95 2.68 -9.23
N ILE A 648 42.02 2.23 -10.07
CA ILE A 648 41.64 0.82 -10.25
C ILE A 648 41.57 0.52 -11.74
N ASN A 649 42.34 -0.47 -12.20
CA ASN A 649 42.29 -0.94 -13.57
C ASN A 649 41.35 -2.15 -13.70
N LEU A 650 40.24 -1.97 -14.40
CA LEU A 650 39.26 -3.03 -14.70
C LEU A 650 39.37 -3.57 -16.14
N GLY A 651 40.26 -3.02 -16.97
CA GLY A 651 40.38 -3.33 -18.41
C GLY A 651 39.27 -2.76 -19.31
N ALA A 652 38.21 -2.20 -18.73
CA ALA A 652 37.12 -1.47 -19.36
C ALA A 652 36.52 -0.47 -18.36
N SER A 653 35.58 0.38 -18.79
CA SER A 653 34.81 1.19 -17.85
C SER A 653 33.93 0.30 -16.96
N PHE A 654 33.72 0.70 -15.71
CA PHE A 654 32.79 0.06 -14.80
C PHE A 654 31.37 0.10 -15.34
N SER A 655 30.96 1.22 -15.96
CA SER A 655 29.67 1.32 -16.64
C SER A 655 29.50 0.30 -17.76
N ASP A 656 30.53 0.04 -18.57
CA ASP A 656 30.47 -0.97 -19.63
C ASP A 656 30.34 -2.40 -19.10
N ILE A 657 31.00 -2.70 -17.98
CA ILE A 657 30.91 -3.99 -17.30
C ILE A 657 29.50 -4.17 -16.71
N ILE A 658 29.04 -3.20 -15.92
CA ILE A 658 27.81 -3.36 -15.17
C ILE A 658 26.58 -3.28 -16.08
N TYR A 659 26.56 -2.40 -17.09
CA TYR A 659 25.42 -2.26 -18.01
C TYR A 659 25.31 -3.38 -19.06
N GLN A 660 26.16 -4.41 -19.01
CA GLN A 660 25.90 -5.65 -19.75
C GLN A 660 24.54 -6.26 -19.39
N ILE A 661 24.04 -6.02 -18.17
CA ILE A 661 22.69 -6.43 -17.74
C ILE A 661 21.58 -5.87 -18.64
N ASN A 662 21.80 -4.70 -19.27
CA ASN A 662 20.83 -4.07 -20.17
C ASN A 662 21.03 -4.45 -21.64
N LYS A 663 22.19 -5.01 -21.98
CA LYS A 663 22.61 -5.30 -23.35
C LYS A 663 22.36 -6.76 -23.74
N ASN A 664 22.22 -7.66 -22.76
CA ASN A 664 22.11 -9.09 -22.97
C ASN A 664 20.78 -9.64 -22.47
N ALA A 665 20.25 -10.65 -23.16
CA ALA A 665 19.16 -11.46 -22.62
C ALA A 665 19.68 -12.30 -21.43
N PRO A 666 18.83 -12.61 -20.44
CA PRO A 666 19.24 -13.38 -19.27
C PRO A 666 19.39 -14.87 -19.59
N SER A 667 20.49 -15.22 -20.26
CA SER A 667 20.87 -16.59 -20.57
C SER A 667 21.73 -17.22 -19.48
N LYS A 668 21.79 -18.55 -19.45
CA LYS A 668 22.71 -19.30 -18.58
C LYS A 668 24.16 -18.85 -18.73
N GLU A 669 24.62 -18.69 -19.98
CA GLU A 669 25.98 -18.24 -20.29
C GLU A 669 26.25 -16.83 -19.77
N PHE A 670 25.30 -15.91 -19.95
CA PHE A 670 25.46 -14.55 -19.44
C PHE A 670 25.46 -14.53 -17.91
N ALA A 671 24.55 -15.27 -17.26
CA ALA A 671 24.45 -15.32 -15.81
C ALA A 671 25.74 -15.80 -15.13
N ILE A 672 26.31 -16.92 -15.57
CA ILE A 672 27.54 -17.46 -14.95
C ILE A 672 28.73 -16.51 -15.14
N ASN A 673 28.86 -15.91 -16.33
CA ASN A 673 29.93 -14.95 -16.61
C ASN A 673 29.77 -13.65 -15.82
N TYR A 674 28.54 -13.19 -15.62
CA TYR A 674 28.23 -11.97 -14.90
C TYR A 674 28.42 -12.12 -13.39
N ILE A 675 28.07 -13.28 -12.81
CA ILE A 675 28.39 -13.64 -11.41
C ILE A 675 29.91 -13.64 -11.19
N ALA A 676 30.66 -14.34 -12.06
CA ALA A 676 32.11 -14.38 -11.95
C ALA A 676 32.76 -13.00 -12.09
N SER A 677 32.15 -12.11 -12.89
CA SER A 677 32.60 -10.72 -13.02
C SER A 677 32.32 -9.91 -11.75
N ALA A 678 31.18 -10.13 -11.09
CA ALA A 678 30.85 -9.49 -9.81
C ALA A 678 31.81 -9.92 -8.69
N GLU A 679 32.15 -11.21 -8.63
CA GLU A 679 33.14 -11.76 -7.70
C GLU A 679 34.52 -11.14 -7.89
N LYS A 680 35.00 -11.10 -9.14
CA LYS A 680 36.29 -10.48 -9.47
C LYS A 680 36.31 -9.00 -9.10
N PHE A 681 35.22 -8.27 -9.38
CA PHE A 681 35.12 -6.86 -9.03
C PHE A 681 35.12 -6.65 -7.51
N LEU A 682 34.34 -7.42 -6.76
CA LEU A 682 34.31 -7.36 -5.30
C LEU A 682 35.70 -7.60 -4.71
N ALA A 683 36.42 -8.61 -5.20
CA ALA A 683 37.79 -8.88 -4.77
C ALA A 683 38.74 -7.71 -5.08
N ALA A 684 38.64 -7.13 -6.28
CA ALA A 684 39.47 -5.99 -6.69
C ALA A 684 39.24 -4.76 -5.81
N VAL A 685 37.99 -4.41 -5.51
CA VAL A 685 37.69 -3.23 -4.68
C VAL A 685 38.08 -3.42 -3.22
N ARG A 686 38.00 -4.65 -2.69
CA ARG A 686 38.47 -4.98 -1.33
C ARG A 686 39.99 -4.89 -1.23
N ALA A 687 40.70 -5.49 -2.18
CA ALA A 687 42.17 -5.41 -2.23
C ALA A 687 42.64 -3.95 -2.31
N PHE A 688 41.97 -3.10 -3.10
CA PHE A 688 42.24 -1.67 -3.13
C PHE A 688 42.03 -1.00 -1.76
N ARG A 689 40.92 -1.30 -1.08
CA ARG A 689 40.61 -0.71 0.24
C ARG A 689 41.63 -1.12 1.31
N GLU A 690 42.00 -2.40 1.35
CA GLU A 690 43.00 -2.93 2.28
C GLU A 690 44.37 -2.28 2.05
N ALA A 691 44.77 -2.11 0.79
CA ALA A 691 46.01 -1.42 0.43
C ALA A 691 46.01 0.05 0.89
N GLU A 692 44.90 0.78 0.74
CA GLU A 692 44.79 2.17 1.20
C GLU A 692 44.81 2.29 2.73
N GLN A 693 44.16 1.36 3.44
CA GLN A 693 44.21 1.31 4.92
C GLN A 693 45.64 1.02 5.42
N THR A 694 46.39 0.18 4.71
CA THR A 694 47.78 -0.13 5.06
C THR A 694 48.73 1.04 4.80
N LYS A 695 48.39 1.96 3.88
CA LYS A 695 49.17 3.20 3.63
C LYS A 695 48.88 4.32 4.63
N THR A 696 47.73 4.26 5.32
CA THR A 696 47.27 5.29 6.26
C THR A 696 47.44 4.89 7.73
N ALA A 697 47.73 3.62 8.00
CA ALA A 697 48.22 3.11 9.29
C ALA A 697 49.74 3.21 9.36
#